data_AF-A0A1Z5K633-F1
#
_entry.id   AF-A0A1Z5K633-F1
#
_cell.length_a   1.000
_cell.length_b   1.000
_cell.length_c   1.000
_cell.angle_alpha   90.00
_cell.angle_beta   90.00
_cell.angle_gamma   90.00
#
_symmetry.space_group_name_H-M   'P 1'
#
loop_
_entity.id
_entity.type
_entity.pdbx_description
1 polymer ?
#
loop_
_entity_poly.entity_id
_entity_poly.type
_entity_poly.pdbx_seq_one_letter_code
_entity_poly.pdbx_strand_id
1 'polypeptide(L)'
;MTAEALIVAANTPMTSSRITLSEDSPENELRQVRIVPTTTATSTQGIPSLARAPTTPRLVLLLLPLLSLGAHFLFYYGQTAPMWRLHVSHNISVWVNATDLTSRTALDTLGLPHANHIVLEEETTVRTFTYGYGLRELWTAHGMPGKVLPRFTALLLIFASGIWPHLKLLLLQISFWFPLRSHKRRQRFLHILSTFGKWSLADVITVCVMVAVMNLEWIVDPVAIQSGVLREMPTLLQFARALWSANTVCSQLLHYDCTDAKNAKHWTKCNSCKQLVHTAYTHPSWTQTTGKAIVKGMRTSGGGTSRMSVIGMRGIYAFCWAVLLSIALSLVVEYLDARVRRRRPAPRLGQPFTLLYPEDAPNHGDTAEIGRSLLSDPDENDSQGSNSSVDQPAAAVYSLRLFQQDVTWSWMYRLVPAVTVFTVGCGIALSTMQRQALGAIPILLQDVLGFSLNRSYSLVSLTRVTGEAGGWDLLLMGTFGIFIVVGPALRALLCALALARVTPDRARPGLASAIDFIGAFCAWEVLLVAIAMVGMLMPTITNTILHKSECATVSPENGSCFEMKYVLGNTFGFVVVGGILLLVTSSMAVRVGRKYEIMRDDDDNDEDTTASTLGMTDYGVVYQRVMDDDDVEEEPSNATETNNNARRNSDQVETASV
;
A
#
# COMPACT_ATOMS: atom_id res chain seq x y z
N MET A 1 -4.00 -26.02 -35.99
CA MET A 1 -5.44 -26.07 -35.70
C MET A 1 -5.98 -24.66 -35.80
N THR A 2 -6.59 -24.40 -36.94
CA THR A 2 -7.24 -23.16 -37.38
C THR A 2 -8.58 -22.99 -36.70
N ALA A 3 -8.87 -21.80 -36.19
CA ALA A 3 -10.24 -21.30 -36.03
C ALA A 3 -10.20 -19.77 -35.99
N GLU A 4 -10.49 -19.19 -37.15
CA GLU A 4 -10.87 -17.80 -37.36
C GLU A 4 -12.21 -17.52 -36.66
N ALA A 5 -12.36 -16.35 -36.05
CA ALA A 5 -13.67 -15.79 -35.71
C ALA A 5 -13.71 -14.34 -36.20
N LEU A 6 -14.39 -14.20 -37.33
CA LEU A 6 -14.67 -13.00 -38.11
C LEU A 6 -15.60 -12.07 -37.32
N ILE A 7 -15.18 -10.82 -37.11
CA ILE A 7 -16.04 -9.73 -36.63
C ILE A 7 -16.68 -9.09 -37.87
N VAL A 8 -17.98 -9.28 -38.07
CA VAL A 8 -18.76 -8.54 -39.05
C VAL A 8 -19.45 -7.38 -38.35
N ALA A 9 -19.04 -6.18 -38.74
CA ALA A 9 -19.75 -4.94 -38.47
C ALA A 9 -20.96 -4.82 -39.40
N ALA A 10 -22.12 -4.49 -38.83
CA ALA A 10 -23.25 -3.94 -39.58
C ALA A 10 -23.83 -2.78 -38.77
N ASN A 11 -23.39 -1.57 -39.13
CA ASN A 11 -24.09 -0.33 -38.82
C ASN A 11 -25.18 -0.14 -39.88
N THR A 12 -26.44 -0.17 -39.48
CA THR A 12 -27.54 0.48 -40.22
C THR A 12 -28.40 1.26 -39.24
N PRO A 13 -28.61 2.57 -39.44
CA PRO A 13 -29.56 3.35 -38.67
C PRO A 13 -30.97 3.07 -39.22
N MET A 14 -31.83 2.43 -38.41
CA MET A 14 -33.26 2.38 -38.69
C MET A 14 -33.86 3.78 -38.58
N THR A 15 -34.12 4.40 -39.73
CA THR A 15 -35.15 5.40 -39.91
C THR A 15 -36.43 4.66 -40.25
N SER A 16 -37.35 4.54 -39.30
CA SER A 16 -38.70 4.06 -39.56
C SER A 16 -39.68 5.20 -39.33
N SER A 17 -40.04 5.85 -40.44
CA SER A 17 -41.26 6.63 -40.59
C SER A 17 -42.07 5.95 -41.68
N ARG A 18 -43.13 5.23 -41.29
CA ARG A 18 -44.20 4.86 -42.24
C ARG A 18 -45.55 5.04 -41.55
N ILE A 19 -46.22 6.10 -41.99
CA ILE A 19 -47.63 6.36 -41.75
C ILE A 19 -48.41 5.49 -42.75
N THR A 20 -49.40 4.74 -42.26
CA THR A 20 -50.52 4.24 -43.07
C THR A 20 -51.80 4.58 -42.31
N LEU A 21 -52.57 5.49 -42.91
CA LEU A 21 -53.96 5.78 -42.57
C LEU A 21 -54.86 4.69 -43.17
N SER A 22 -55.91 4.31 -42.45
CA SER A 22 -57.09 3.62 -42.98
C SER A 22 -58.33 4.38 -42.48
N GLU A 23 -59.15 4.81 -43.43
CA GLU A 23 -60.48 5.39 -43.25
C GLU A 23 -61.45 4.36 -42.66
N ASP A 24 -62.28 4.80 -41.70
CA ASP A 24 -63.75 4.67 -41.74
C ASP A 24 -64.35 4.94 -40.34
N SER A 25 -64.88 6.15 -40.13
CA SER A 25 -66.09 6.41 -39.33
C SER A 25 -66.35 7.92 -39.27
N PRO A 26 -67.58 8.39 -39.59
CA PRO A 26 -67.96 9.78 -39.34
C PRO A 26 -68.40 9.96 -37.88
N GLU A 27 -68.31 11.20 -37.39
CA GLU A 27 -68.86 11.70 -36.11
C GLU A 27 -68.09 11.34 -34.83
N ASN A 28 -66.97 12.03 -34.61
CA ASN A 28 -66.65 12.63 -33.31
C ASN A 28 -65.49 13.63 -33.47
N GLU A 29 -65.78 14.93 -33.33
CA GLU A 29 -64.76 15.98 -33.27
C GLU A 29 -63.97 15.91 -31.95
N LEU A 30 -62.98 15.01 -31.90
CA LEU A 30 -61.90 15.08 -30.91
C LEU A 30 -60.74 15.84 -31.54
N ARG A 31 -60.49 17.07 -31.04
CA ARG A 31 -59.29 17.87 -31.36
C ARG A 31 -58.03 17.01 -31.15
N GLN A 32 -57.46 16.47 -32.22
CA GLN A 32 -56.11 15.95 -32.22
C GLN A 32 -55.14 17.13 -32.03
N VAL A 33 -54.65 17.29 -30.81
CA VAL A 33 -53.47 18.13 -30.53
C VAL A 33 -52.29 17.46 -31.24
N ARG A 34 -51.98 17.94 -32.44
CA ARG A 34 -50.78 17.57 -33.17
C ARG A 34 -49.59 18.18 -32.43
N ILE A 35 -49.04 17.44 -31.47
CA ILE A 35 -47.72 17.72 -30.93
C ILE A 35 -46.76 17.53 -32.11
N VAL A 36 -46.37 18.62 -32.75
CA VAL A 36 -45.24 18.63 -33.68
C VAL A 36 -44.02 18.52 -32.77
N PRO A 37 -43.30 17.38 -32.73
CA PRO A 37 -42.03 17.37 -32.03
C PRO A 37 -41.13 18.31 -32.82
N THR A 38 -40.90 19.51 -32.28
CA THR A 38 -39.80 20.38 -32.70
C THR A 38 -38.55 19.58 -32.41
N THR A 39 -38.16 18.74 -33.37
CA THR A 39 -36.90 17.99 -33.36
C THR A 39 -35.80 18.99 -33.69
N THR A 40 -35.61 19.96 -32.79
CA THR A 40 -34.28 20.51 -32.57
C THR A 40 -33.48 19.33 -32.08
N ALA A 41 -32.88 18.61 -33.04
CA ALA A 41 -31.88 17.60 -32.79
C ALA A 41 -30.78 18.32 -32.03
N THR A 42 -30.89 18.31 -30.70
CA THR A 42 -29.86 18.71 -29.78
C THR A 42 -28.75 17.73 -30.07
N SER A 43 -27.85 18.14 -30.97
CA SER A 43 -26.69 17.36 -31.34
C SER A 43 -26.04 17.04 -30.00
N THR A 44 -26.10 15.77 -29.61
CA THR A 44 -25.47 15.31 -28.38
C THR A 44 -23.99 15.41 -28.66
N GLN A 45 -23.44 16.61 -28.48
CA GLN A 45 -22.04 16.88 -28.71
C GLN A 45 -21.29 15.93 -27.78
N GLY A 46 -20.73 14.87 -28.37
CA GLY A 46 -19.99 13.87 -27.65
C GLY A 46 -18.89 14.58 -26.87
N ILE A 47 -18.74 14.21 -25.60
CA ILE A 47 -17.69 14.76 -24.75
C ILE A 47 -16.34 14.55 -25.48
N PRO A 48 -15.57 15.62 -25.78
CA PRO A 48 -14.28 15.45 -26.43
C PRO A 48 -13.37 14.59 -25.55
N SER A 49 -12.50 13.81 -26.18
CA SER A 49 -11.47 13.06 -25.47
C SER A 49 -10.52 14.01 -24.74
N LEU A 50 -9.84 13.52 -23.70
CA LEU A 50 -8.89 14.34 -22.95
C LEU A 50 -7.75 14.85 -23.86
N ALA A 51 -7.33 14.04 -24.82
CA ALA A 51 -6.35 14.43 -25.83
C ALA A 51 -6.83 15.59 -26.73
N ARG A 52 -8.13 15.70 -27.00
CA ARG A 52 -8.73 16.75 -27.85
C ARG A 52 -9.22 17.96 -27.06
N ALA A 53 -9.19 17.90 -25.72
CA ALA A 53 -9.63 19.02 -24.91
C ALA A 53 -8.67 20.20 -25.07
N PRO A 54 -9.17 21.43 -25.29
CA PRO A 54 -8.32 22.62 -25.50
C PRO A 54 -7.49 22.98 -24.26
N THR A 55 -7.84 22.42 -23.10
CA THR A 55 -7.12 22.56 -21.83
C THR A 55 -5.86 21.73 -21.72
N THR A 56 -5.69 20.72 -22.58
CA THR A 56 -4.61 19.73 -22.43
C THR A 56 -3.32 20.30 -23.00
N PRO A 57 -2.25 20.45 -22.19
CA PRO A 57 -0.99 20.98 -22.68
C PRO A 57 -0.38 20.08 -23.76
N ARG A 58 0.16 20.68 -24.83
CA ARG A 58 0.77 19.94 -25.95
C ARG A 58 1.89 19.00 -25.51
N LEU A 59 2.66 19.41 -24.50
CA LEU A 59 3.71 18.58 -23.91
C LEU A 59 3.15 17.28 -23.31
N VAL A 60 1.97 17.34 -22.65
CA VAL A 60 1.36 16.15 -22.06
C VAL A 60 0.83 15.20 -23.14
N LEU A 61 0.35 15.71 -24.28
CA LEU A 61 -0.06 14.89 -25.42
C LEU A 61 1.10 14.02 -25.96
N LEU A 62 2.33 14.54 -25.91
CA LEU A 62 3.53 13.82 -26.35
C LEU A 62 4.13 12.95 -25.25
N LEU A 63 4.28 13.47 -24.03
CA LEU A 63 4.94 12.77 -22.93
C LEU A 63 4.11 11.60 -22.39
N LEU A 64 2.79 11.74 -22.28
CA LEU A 64 1.94 10.71 -21.67
C LEU A 64 1.99 9.35 -22.39
N PRO A 65 1.86 9.24 -23.73
CA PRO A 65 2.02 7.97 -24.42
C PRO A 65 3.46 7.43 -24.35
N LEU A 66 4.47 8.29 -24.46
CA LEU A 66 5.88 7.87 -24.38
C LEU A 66 6.24 7.29 -23.00
N LEU A 67 5.85 7.98 -21.93
CA LEU A 67 6.07 7.53 -20.55
C LEU A 67 5.26 6.26 -20.25
N SER A 68 4.05 6.13 -20.80
CA SER A 68 3.25 4.91 -20.66
C SER A 68 3.90 3.73 -21.37
N LEU A 69 4.47 3.93 -22.56
CA LEU A 69 5.23 2.90 -23.27
C LEU A 69 6.50 2.52 -22.48
N GLY A 70 7.22 3.51 -21.94
CA GLY A 70 8.34 3.30 -21.04
C GLY A 70 7.95 2.49 -19.80
N ALA A 71 6.80 2.77 -19.20
CA ALA A 71 6.26 2.01 -18.07
C ALA A 71 5.94 0.55 -18.47
N HIS A 72 5.34 0.31 -19.64
CA HIS A 72 5.15 -1.06 -20.15
C HIS A 72 6.46 -1.81 -20.30
N PHE A 73 7.48 -1.18 -20.89
CA PHE A 73 8.79 -1.78 -21.05
C PHE A 73 9.44 -2.10 -19.69
N LEU A 74 9.38 -1.18 -18.73
CA LEU A 74 9.92 -1.38 -17.39
C LEU A 74 9.20 -2.51 -16.63
N PHE A 75 7.87 -2.62 -16.75
CA PHE A 75 7.13 -3.75 -16.19
C PHE A 75 7.56 -5.08 -16.80
N TYR A 76 7.64 -5.14 -18.13
CA TYR A 76 8.06 -6.34 -18.85
C TYR A 76 9.50 -6.74 -18.48
N TYR A 77 10.42 -5.78 -18.44
CA TYR A 77 11.79 -6.01 -18.02
C TYR A 77 11.85 -6.46 -16.55
N GLY A 78 11.11 -5.82 -15.65
CA GLY A 78 11.06 -6.20 -14.25
C GLY A 78 10.52 -7.61 -14.00
N GLN A 79 9.54 -8.06 -14.80
CA GLN A 79 8.96 -9.40 -14.74
C GLN A 79 9.89 -10.50 -15.31
N THR A 80 10.77 -10.15 -16.25
CA THR A 80 11.64 -11.12 -16.95
C THR A 80 13.05 -11.16 -16.38
N ALA A 81 13.55 -10.06 -15.83
CA ALA A 81 14.85 -9.98 -15.20
C ALA A 81 14.85 -10.64 -13.81
N PRO A 82 16.02 -11.07 -13.30
CA PRO A 82 16.11 -11.54 -11.92
C PRO A 82 15.80 -10.40 -10.95
N MET A 83 14.98 -10.69 -9.95
CA MET A 83 14.39 -9.67 -9.08
C MET A 83 15.15 -9.52 -7.77
N TRP A 84 15.61 -10.61 -7.18
CA TRP A 84 16.43 -10.58 -5.97
C TRP A 84 17.38 -11.77 -5.92
N ARG A 85 18.42 -11.62 -5.09
CA ARG A 85 19.36 -12.69 -4.77
C ARG A 85 19.51 -12.84 -3.27
N LEU A 86 19.62 -14.07 -2.83
CA LEU A 86 19.99 -14.40 -1.46
C LEU A 86 21.51 -14.40 -1.38
N HIS A 87 22.05 -13.44 -0.64
CA HIS A 87 23.48 -13.21 -0.47
C HIS A 87 23.87 -13.55 0.95
N VAL A 88 24.95 -14.31 1.10
CA VAL A 88 25.57 -14.59 2.38
C VAL A 88 26.96 -13.96 2.36
N SER A 89 27.22 -13.11 3.34
CA SER A 89 28.50 -12.46 3.57
C SER A 89 28.99 -12.86 4.96
N HIS A 90 30.19 -13.44 4.99
CA HIS A 90 30.92 -13.75 6.21
C HIS A 90 32.13 -12.83 6.27
N ASN A 91 32.26 -12.07 7.35
CA ASN A 91 33.49 -11.35 7.69
C ASN A 91 33.81 -11.69 9.14
N ILE A 92 34.49 -12.82 9.34
CA ILE A 92 34.80 -13.38 10.65
C ILE A 92 36.30 -13.52 10.79
N SER A 93 36.88 -12.90 11.82
CA SER A 93 38.29 -13.03 12.18
C SER A 93 38.38 -13.39 13.67
N VAL A 94 38.58 -14.67 13.95
CA VAL A 94 38.65 -15.20 15.32
C VAL A 94 40.03 -15.77 15.59
N TRP A 95 40.61 -15.37 16.72
CA TRP A 95 41.86 -15.91 17.24
C TRP A 95 41.55 -16.89 18.36
N VAL A 96 42.13 -18.08 18.30
CA VAL A 96 42.03 -19.10 19.36
C VAL A 96 43.44 -19.46 19.80
N ASN A 97 43.77 -19.16 21.05
CA ASN A 97 45.10 -19.38 21.63
C ASN A 97 45.03 -20.31 22.84
N ALA A 98 45.73 -21.44 22.81
CA ALA A 98 45.84 -22.34 23.95
C ALA A 98 46.77 -21.75 25.03
N THR A 99 46.19 -21.28 26.13
CA THR A 99 46.94 -20.72 27.26
C THR A 99 47.27 -21.77 28.31
N ASP A 100 46.38 -22.73 28.53
CA ASP A 100 46.53 -23.69 29.62
C ASP A 100 47.33 -24.93 29.16
N LEU A 101 48.06 -25.53 30.10
CA LEU A 101 48.90 -26.70 29.83
C LEU A 101 48.10 -27.87 29.22
N THR A 102 46.90 -28.16 29.73
CA THR A 102 46.01 -29.21 29.19
C THR A 102 45.64 -28.96 27.73
N SER A 103 45.38 -27.71 27.37
CA SER A 103 44.99 -27.34 26.00
C SER A 103 46.19 -27.41 25.05
N ARG A 104 47.36 -26.95 25.51
CA ARG A 104 48.62 -27.04 24.75
C ARG A 104 49.02 -28.48 24.49
N THR A 105 49.01 -29.33 25.53
CA THR A 105 49.33 -30.76 25.38
C THR A 105 48.35 -31.46 24.42
N ALA A 106 47.06 -31.11 24.46
CA ALA A 106 46.08 -31.65 23.53
C ALA A 106 46.38 -31.24 22.07
N LEU A 107 46.69 -29.96 21.82
CA LEU A 107 47.08 -29.48 20.49
C LEU A 107 48.42 -30.07 20.02
N ASP A 108 49.41 -30.21 20.91
CA ASP A 108 50.69 -30.85 20.61
C ASP A 108 50.52 -32.32 20.20
N THR A 109 49.61 -33.04 20.87
CA THR A 109 49.27 -34.42 20.55
C THR A 109 48.64 -34.54 19.15
N LEU A 110 47.84 -33.54 18.76
CA LEU A 110 47.27 -33.46 17.41
C LEU A 110 48.27 -32.87 16.39
N GLY A 111 49.37 -32.29 16.87
CA GLY A 111 50.34 -31.55 16.08
C GLY A 111 49.74 -30.30 15.41
N LEU A 112 48.85 -29.61 16.12
CA LEU A 112 48.23 -28.35 15.74
C LEU A 112 48.96 -27.17 16.43
N PRO A 113 49.02 -25.99 15.80
CA PRO A 113 49.66 -24.82 16.42
C PRO A 113 48.84 -24.32 17.62
N HIS A 114 49.51 -23.74 18.62
CA HIS A 114 48.85 -23.24 19.84
C HIS A 114 48.01 -21.99 19.59
N ALA A 115 48.37 -21.19 18.59
CA ALA A 115 47.63 -20.03 18.15
C ALA A 115 47.09 -20.30 16.74
N ASN A 116 45.77 -20.26 16.60
CA ASN A 116 45.08 -20.40 15.33
C ASN A 116 44.32 -19.10 15.04
N HIS A 117 44.49 -18.59 13.83
CA HIS A 117 43.72 -17.47 13.31
C HIS A 117 42.76 -18.01 12.25
N ILE A 118 41.47 -17.88 12.51
CA ILE A 118 40.41 -18.30 11.61
C ILE A 118 39.88 -17.03 10.98
N VAL A 119 40.23 -16.82 9.71
CA VAL A 119 39.65 -15.78 8.86
C VAL A 119 38.68 -16.45 7.91
N LEU A 120 37.41 -16.07 7.98
CA LEU A 120 36.38 -16.43 7.02
C LEU A 120 35.85 -15.14 6.40
N GLU A 121 36.42 -14.80 5.25
CA GLU A 121 35.96 -13.73 4.37
C GLU A 121 35.38 -14.40 3.13
N GLU A 122 34.06 -14.58 3.11
CA GLU A 122 33.40 -15.25 2.00
C GLU A 122 32.09 -14.53 1.66
N GLU A 123 31.95 -14.15 0.39
CA GLU A 123 30.73 -13.60 -0.17
C GLU A 123 30.18 -14.57 -1.22
N THR A 124 29.09 -15.25 -0.88
CA THR A 124 28.44 -16.18 -1.81
C THR A 124 27.03 -15.76 -2.13
N THR A 125 26.70 -15.85 -3.42
CA THR A 125 25.31 -15.78 -3.86
C THR A 125 24.74 -17.19 -3.80
N VAL A 126 23.88 -17.45 -2.80
CA VAL A 126 23.27 -18.76 -2.59
C VAL A 126 22.29 -19.07 -3.72
N ARG A 127 21.43 -18.10 -4.05
CA ARG A 127 20.37 -18.29 -5.05
C ARG A 127 19.87 -16.97 -5.62
N THR A 128 19.63 -16.96 -6.92
CA THR A 128 18.93 -15.88 -7.62
C THR A 128 17.50 -16.28 -7.89
N PHE A 129 16.56 -15.36 -7.67
CA PHE A 129 15.14 -15.61 -7.86
C PHE A 129 14.57 -14.68 -8.93
N THR A 130 13.76 -15.25 -9.81
CA THR A 130 13.00 -14.53 -10.83
C THR A 130 11.52 -14.57 -10.48
N TYR A 131 10.73 -13.63 -11.02
CA TYR A 131 9.28 -13.64 -10.89
C TYR A 131 8.66 -14.99 -11.29
N GLY A 132 9.08 -15.51 -12.46
CA GLY A 132 8.61 -16.80 -12.97
C GLY A 132 8.99 -17.99 -12.08
N TYR A 133 10.15 -17.96 -11.43
CA TYR A 133 10.53 -18.98 -10.45
C TYR A 133 9.59 -18.97 -9.23
N GLY A 134 9.31 -17.79 -8.68
CA GLY A 134 8.37 -17.64 -7.56
C GLY A 134 6.97 -18.16 -7.89
N LEU A 135 6.45 -17.82 -9.09
CA LEU A 135 5.19 -18.34 -9.58
C LEU A 135 5.18 -19.86 -9.77
N ARG A 136 6.27 -20.42 -10.28
CA ARG A 136 6.40 -21.87 -10.48
C ARG A 136 6.34 -22.61 -9.15
N GLU A 137 7.08 -22.16 -8.14
CA GLU A 137 7.08 -22.77 -6.80
C GLU A 137 5.71 -22.65 -6.11
N LEU A 138 5.06 -21.50 -6.26
CA LEU A 138 3.69 -21.29 -5.78
C LEU A 138 2.68 -22.22 -6.46
N TRP A 139 2.85 -22.46 -7.75
CA TRP A 139 1.94 -23.31 -8.53
C TRP A 139 2.12 -24.81 -8.23
N THR A 140 3.38 -25.24 -8.10
CA THR A 140 3.72 -26.63 -7.73
C THR A 140 3.30 -26.94 -6.30
N ALA A 141 3.35 -25.93 -5.41
CA ALA A 141 2.98 -26.04 -4.00
C ALA A 141 3.72 -27.19 -3.28
N HIS A 142 4.98 -27.42 -3.64
CA HIS A 142 5.77 -28.51 -3.08
C HIS A 142 6.03 -28.25 -1.59
N GLY A 143 5.58 -29.17 -0.71
CA GLY A 143 5.75 -29.05 0.73
C GLY A 143 4.82 -28.03 1.44
N MET A 144 3.81 -27.47 0.75
CA MET A 144 2.87 -26.52 1.36
C MET A 144 1.64 -27.22 1.93
N PRO A 145 1.06 -26.75 3.06
CA PRO A 145 -0.18 -27.27 3.61
C PRO A 145 -1.36 -26.93 2.68
N GLY A 146 -1.72 -27.88 1.82
CA GLY A 146 -2.79 -27.73 0.84
C GLY A 146 -2.34 -27.11 -0.49
N LYS A 147 -3.07 -27.44 -1.57
CA LYS A 147 -2.74 -27.00 -2.93
C LYS A 147 -3.53 -25.78 -3.40
N VAL A 148 -4.69 -25.52 -2.79
CA VAL A 148 -5.64 -24.50 -3.29
C VAL A 148 -5.09 -23.09 -3.06
N LEU A 149 -4.62 -22.82 -1.85
CA LEU A 149 -4.23 -21.49 -1.42
C LEU A 149 -2.94 -20.97 -2.10
N PRO A 150 -1.87 -21.77 -2.26
CA PRO A 150 -0.69 -21.38 -3.05
C PRO A 150 -1.02 -21.14 -4.53
N ARG A 151 -1.88 -21.97 -5.13
CA ARG A 151 -2.30 -21.78 -6.53
C ARG A 151 -3.16 -20.54 -6.72
N PHE A 152 -4.08 -20.27 -5.79
CA PHE A 152 -4.85 -19.03 -5.78
C PHE A 152 -3.92 -17.82 -5.66
N THR A 153 -2.92 -17.91 -4.79
CA THR A 153 -1.88 -16.89 -4.64
C THR A 153 -1.07 -16.69 -5.93
N ALA A 154 -0.70 -17.77 -6.62
CA ALA A 154 -0.02 -17.70 -7.91
C ALA A 154 -0.88 -16.98 -8.96
N LEU A 155 -2.17 -17.33 -9.04
CA LEU A 155 -3.12 -16.68 -9.95
C LEU A 155 -3.29 -15.20 -9.63
N LEU A 156 -3.38 -14.86 -8.34
CA LEU A 156 -3.47 -13.49 -7.89
C LEU A 156 -2.22 -12.70 -8.27
N LEU A 157 -1.01 -13.26 -8.12
CA LEU A 157 0.23 -12.63 -8.55
C LEU A 157 0.30 -12.46 -10.07
N ILE A 158 -0.04 -13.49 -10.85
CA ILE A 158 -0.08 -13.43 -12.32
C ILE A 158 -1.02 -12.30 -12.76
N PHE A 159 -2.20 -12.23 -12.15
CA PHE A 159 -3.16 -11.19 -12.48
C PHE A 159 -2.68 -9.81 -12.02
N ALA A 160 -2.36 -9.63 -10.73
CA ALA A 160 -2.08 -8.32 -10.13
C ALA A 160 -0.72 -7.73 -10.52
N SER A 161 0.33 -8.55 -10.63
CA SER A 161 1.70 -8.12 -10.97
C SER A 161 2.06 -8.37 -12.43
N GLY A 162 1.48 -9.40 -13.05
CA GLY A 162 1.73 -9.74 -14.46
C GLY A 162 0.86 -8.94 -15.43
N ILE A 163 -0.43 -9.27 -15.49
CA ILE A 163 -1.35 -8.79 -16.54
C ILE A 163 -1.87 -7.38 -16.23
N TRP A 164 -2.28 -7.15 -15.00
CA TRP A 164 -2.98 -5.94 -14.58
C TRP A 164 -2.18 -4.65 -14.81
N PRO A 165 -0.87 -4.55 -14.54
CA PRO A 165 -0.15 -3.30 -14.74
C PRO A 165 -0.12 -2.86 -16.21
N HIS A 166 -0.01 -3.83 -17.13
CA HIS A 166 -0.09 -3.58 -18.56
C HIS A 166 -1.52 -3.22 -18.99
N LEU A 167 -2.51 -3.98 -18.54
CA LEU A 167 -3.92 -3.70 -18.84
C LEU A 167 -4.31 -2.30 -18.35
N LYS A 168 -3.88 -1.91 -17.14
CA LYS A 168 -4.12 -0.58 -16.58
C LYS A 168 -3.54 0.52 -17.45
N LEU A 169 -2.29 0.41 -17.87
CA LEU A 169 -1.64 1.41 -18.73
C LEU A 169 -2.34 1.52 -20.09
N LEU A 170 -2.72 0.39 -20.68
CA LEU A 170 -3.50 0.36 -21.92
C LEU A 170 -4.87 1.04 -21.75
N LEU A 171 -5.60 0.70 -20.69
CA LEU A 171 -6.90 1.30 -20.38
C LEU A 171 -6.79 2.81 -20.08
N LEU A 172 -5.69 3.23 -19.46
CA LEU A 172 -5.38 4.65 -19.24
C LEU A 172 -5.19 5.38 -20.58
N GLN A 173 -4.42 4.81 -21.51
CA GLN A 173 -4.28 5.34 -22.87
C GLN A 173 -5.62 5.41 -23.60
N ILE A 174 -6.43 4.35 -23.51
CA ILE A 174 -7.76 4.33 -24.13
C ILE A 174 -8.63 5.47 -23.57
N SER A 175 -8.62 5.66 -22.25
CA SER A 175 -9.39 6.74 -21.61
C SER A 175 -8.92 8.15 -21.99
N PHE A 176 -7.65 8.30 -22.34
CA PHE A 176 -7.05 9.56 -22.73
C PHE A 176 -7.39 9.94 -24.18
N TRP A 177 -7.27 8.97 -25.10
CA TRP A 177 -7.44 9.19 -26.53
C TRP A 177 -8.89 9.10 -27.00
N PHE A 178 -9.69 8.21 -26.44
CA PHE A 178 -11.05 7.96 -26.92
C PHE A 178 -12.11 8.70 -26.09
N PRO A 179 -13.10 9.34 -26.74
CA PRO A 179 -14.18 10.00 -26.05
C PRO A 179 -15.12 8.96 -25.42
N LEU A 180 -15.13 8.85 -24.10
CA LEU A 180 -16.12 8.05 -23.38
C LEU A 180 -17.47 8.80 -23.39
N ARG A 181 -18.54 8.10 -23.83
CA ARG A 181 -19.88 8.68 -24.05
C ARG A 181 -20.46 9.44 -22.85
N SER A 182 -20.04 9.13 -21.62
CA SER A 182 -20.58 9.75 -20.41
C SER A 182 -19.46 10.11 -19.43
N HIS A 183 -19.54 11.33 -18.90
CA HIS A 183 -18.64 11.83 -17.85
C HIS A 183 -18.65 10.93 -16.60
N LYS A 184 -19.85 10.54 -16.15
CA LYS A 184 -20.04 9.64 -15.00
C LYS A 184 -19.35 8.30 -15.22
N ARG A 185 -19.37 7.76 -16.44
CA ARG A 185 -18.69 6.50 -16.79
C ARG A 185 -17.17 6.67 -16.79
N ARG A 186 -16.64 7.75 -17.35
CA ARG A 186 -15.19 8.05 -17.33
C ARG A 186 -14.66 8.17 -15.90
N GLN A 187 -15.36 8.89 -15.05
CA GLN A 187 -14.95 9.04 -13.64
C GLN A 187 -14.97 7.71 -12.89
N ARG A 188 -16.03 6.91 -13.03
CA ARG A 188 -16.07 5.55 -12.44
C ARG A 188 -14.93 4.69 -12.97
N PHE A 189 -14.64 4.77 -14.26
CA PHE A 189 -13.57 4.00 -14.88
C PHE A 189 -12.18 4.40 -14.37
N LEU A 190 -11.87 5.70 -14.31
CA LEU A 190 -10.62 6.20 -13.73
C LEU A 190 -10.49 5.82 -12.25
N HIS A 191 -11.58 5.90 -11.49
CA HIS A 191 -11.60 5.48 -10.09
C HIS A 191 -11.29 3.97 -9.92
N ILE A 192 -11.84 3.12 -10.80
CA ILE A 192 -11.51 1.69 -10.84
C ILE A 192 -10.02 1.49 -11.16
N LEU A 193 -9.49 2.18 -12.18
CA LEU A 193 -8.07 2.10 -12.55
C LEU A 193 -7.13 2.54 -11.42
N SER A 194 -7.52 3.57 -10.66
CA SER A 194 -6.76 4.05 -9.51
C SER A 194 -6.80 3.07 -8.35
N THR A 195 -7.99 2.55 -8.02
CA THR A 195 -8.19 1.58 -6.93
C THR A 195 -7.41 0.30 -7.17
N PHE A 196 -7.55 -0.30 -8.36
CA PHE A 196 -6.80 -1.51 -8.71
C PHE A 196 -5.35 -1.20 -9.06
N GLY A 197 -5.00 0.05 -9.35
CA GLY A 197 -3.63 0.47 -9.64
C GLY A 197 -2.65 0.14 -8.53
N LYS A 198 -3.10 0.19 -7.27
CA LYS A 198 -2.30 -0.19 -6.11
C LYS A 198 -1.96 -1.66 -6.04
N TRP A 199 -2.81 -2.52 -6.59
CA TRP A 199 -2.60 -3.97 -6.56
C TRP A 199 -1.40 -4.39 -7.41
N SER A 200 -0.93 -3.53 -8.32
CA SER A 200 0.36 -3.72 -9.00
C SER A 200 1.57 -3.68 -8.03
N LEU A 201 1.40 -3.16 -6.81
CA LEU A 201 2.43 -3.20 -5.75
C LEU A 201 2.46 -4.52 -4.97
N ALA A 202 1.54 -5.45 -5.19
CA ALA A 202 1.46 -6.68 -4.41
C ALA A 202 2.81 -7.39 -4.34
N ASP A 203 3.48 -7.52 -5.48
CA ASP A 203 4.79 -8.16 -5.59
C ASP A 203 5.89 -7.36 -4.86
N VAL A 204 5.97 -6.04 -5.08
CA VAL A 204 6.94 -5.18 -4.38
C VAL A 204 6.77 -5.27 -2.86
N ILE A 205 5.54 -5.22 -2.37
CA ILE A 205 5.25 -5.31 -0.94
C ILE A 205 5.58 -6.72 -0.41
N THR A 206 5.23 -7.78 -1.14
CA THR A 206 5.61 -9.16 -0.79
C THR A 206 7.12 -9.32 -0.71
N VAL A 207 7.88 -8.78 -1.67
CA VAL A 207 9.33 -8.80 -1.67
C VAL A 207 9.89 -8.02 -0.48
N CYS A 208 9.36 -6.83 -0.17
CA CYS A 208 9.79 -6.06 0.98
C CYS A 208 9.58 -6.81 2.31
N VAL A 209 8.42 -7.44 2.50
CA VAL A 209 8.17 -8.27 3.68
C VAL A 209 9.13 -9.47 3.70
N MET A 210 9.39 -10.09 2.54
CA MET A 210 10.36 -11.18 2.43
C MET A 210 11.79 -10.78 2.77
N VAL A 211 12.25 -9.62 2.30
CA VAL A 211 13.58 -9.07 2.63
C VAL A 211 13.72 -8.94 4.13
N ALA A 212 12.70 -8.44 4.83
CA ALA A 212 12.75 -8.29 6.27
C ALA A 212 12.74 -9.63 7.04
N VAL A 213 12.05 -10.64 6.51
CA VAL A 213 12.13 -12.00 7.07
C VAL A 213 13.54 -12.56 6.91
N MET A 214 14.13 -12.41 5.73
CA MET A 214 15.38 -13.08 5.34
C MET A 214 16.65 -12.29 5.65
N ASN A 215 16.56 -11.02 6.06
CA ASN A 215 17.71 -10.22 6.48
C ASN A 215 18.13 -10.63 7.91
N LEU A 216 18.98 -11.64 7.97
CA LEU A 216 19.56 -12.19 9.18
C LEU A 216 20.98 -11.66 9.31
N GLU A 217 21.22 -10.91 10.37
CA GLU A 217 22.54 -10.45 10.74
C GLU A 217 22.83 -10.97 12.14
N TRP A 218 24.01 -11.57 12.30
CA TRP A 218 24.50 -11.95 13.60
C TRP A 218 25.97 -11.54 13.74
N ILE A 219 26.28 -11.01 14.92
CA ILE A 219 27.63 -10.64 15.32
C ILE A 219 28.27 -11.91 15.88
N VAL A 220 29.50 -12.22 15.50
CA VAL A 220 30.24 -13.37 16.01
C VAL A 220 31.06 -12.90 17.21
N ASP A 221 30.59 -13.21 18.41
CA ASP A 221 31.36 -13.01 19.65
C ASP A 221 32.02 -14.31 20.07
N PRO A 222 33.34 -14.46 19.86
CA PRO A 222 34.02 -15.73 20.09
C PRO A 222 34.00 -16.17 21.55
N VAL A 223 33.87 -15.23 22.50
CA VAL A 223 33.75 -15.54 23.93
C VAL A 223 32.39 -16.17 24.24
N ALA A 224 31.32 -15.59 23.69
CA ALA A 224 29.98 -16.16 23.79
C ALA A 224 29.93 -17.57 23.19
N ILE A 225 30.52 -17.76 22.00
CA ILE A 225 30.61 -19.08 21.34
C ILE A 225 31.34 -20.08 22.23
N GLN A 226 32.51 -19.72 22.76
CA GLN A 226 33.27 -20.60 23.65
C GLN A 226 32.44 -21.01 24.87
N SER A 227 31.74 -20.06 25.48
CA SER A 227 30.89 -20.31 26.65
C SER A 227 29.72 -21.25 26.32
N GLY A 228 29.05 -21.07 25.19
CA GLY A 228 27.96 -21.93 24.75
C GLY A 228 28.44 -23.31 24.31
N VAL A 229 29.61 -23.42 23.66
CA VAL A 229 30.25 -24.71 23.35
C VAL A 229 30.57 -25.47 24.64
N LEU A 230 31.08 -24.80 25.68
CA LEU A 230 31.33 -25.42 26.99
C LEU A 230 30.04 -25.89 27.69
N ARG A 231 28.94 -25.16 27.51
CA ARG A 231 27.64 -25.49 28.07
C ARG A 231 27.02 -26.69 27.34
N GLU A 232 26.92 -26.60 26.01
CA GLU A 232 26.23 -27.55 25.13
C GLU A 232 27.15 -28.63 24.52
N MET A 233 28.37 -28.80 25.04
CA MET A 233 29.37 -29.72 24.49
C MET A 233 28.86 -31.15 24.23
N PRO A 234 28.08 -31.78 25.14
CA PRO A 234 27.55 -33.12 24.90
C PRO A 234 26.60 -33.17 23.70
N THR A 235 25.69 -32.19 23.59
CA THR A 235 24.72 -32.06 22.50
C THR A 235 25.44 -31.83 21.17
N LEU A 236 26.43 -30.94 21.17
CA LEU A 236 27.27 -30.67 19.99
C LEU A 236 28.04 -31.89 19.51
N LEU A 237 28.59 -32.70 20.41
CA LEU A 237 29.30 -33.92 20.04
C LEU A 237 28.36 -35.01 19.52
N GLN A 238 27.16 -35.13 20.07
CA GLN A 238 26.15 -36.05 19.55
C GLN A 238 25.76 -35.67 18.12
N PHE A 239 25.56 -34.38 17.87
CA PHE A 239 25.29 -33.85 16.54
C PHE A 239 26.47 -34.07 15.58
N ALA A 240 27.69 -33.77 16.03
CA ALA A 240 28.90 -33.98 15.24
C ALA A 240 29.09 -35.46 14.87
N ARG A 241 28.81 -36.38 15.80
CA ARG A 241 28.86 -37.84 15.58
C ARG A 241 27.86 -38.29 14.52
N ALA A 242 26.69 -37.65 14.42
CA ALA A 242 25.69 -37.97 13.42
C ALA A 242 26.10 -37.50 12.02
N LEU A 243 26.80 -36.35 11.92
CA LEU A 243 27.17 -35.74 10.65
C LEU A 243 28.52 -36.21 10.10
N TRP A 244 29.48 -36.48 10.97
CA TRP A 244 30.86 -36.73 10.56
C TRP A 244 31.43 -37.98 11.22
N SER A 245 32.07 -38.80 10.39
CA SER A 245 32.89 -39.89 10.91
C SER A 245 34.16 -39.32 11.54
N ALA A 246 34.75 -40.05 12.49
CA ALA A 246 36.04 -39.67 13.07
C ALA A 246 37.13 -39.48 12.01
N ASN A 247 37.10 -40.25 10.92
CA ASN A 247 38.02 -40.09 9.79
C ASN A 247 37.82 -38.75 9.08
N THR A 248 36.58 -38.34 8.84
CA THR A 248 36.23 -37.08 8.18
C THR A 248 36.69 -35.89 9.00
N VAL A 249 36.37 -35.89 10.31
CA VAL A 249 36.80 -34.83 11.23
C VAL A 249 38.32 -34.70 11.25
N CYS A 250 39.03 -35.82 11.41
CA CYS A 250 40.48 -35.79 11.46
C CYS A 250 41.14 -35.40 10.14
N SER A 251 40.57 -35.79 9.01
CA SER A 251 41.13 -35.43 7.70
C SER A 251 40.96 -33.93 7.41
N GLN A 252 39.83 -33.35 7.83
CA GLN A 252 39.60 -31.91 7.74
C GLN A 252 40.49 -31.13 8.71
N LEU A 253 40.59 -31.57 9.97
CA LEU A 253 41.37 -30.90 11.00
C LEU A 253 42.88 -30.92 10.72
N LEU A 254 43.38 -32.01 10.14
CA LEU A 254 44.81 -32.20 9.87
C LEU A 254 45.21 -31.78 8.45
N HIS A 255 44.25 -31.46 7.58
CA HIS A 255 44.43 -31.13 6.15
C HIS A 255 45.11 -32.25 5.31
N TYR A 256 44.89 -33.52 5.65
CA TYR A 256 45.28 -34.67 4.82
C TYR A 256 44.39 -35.88 5.09
N ASP A 257 44.27 -36.78 4.11
CA ASP A 257 43.39 -37.95 4.21
C ASP A 257 43.91 -38.97 5.24
N CYS A 258 43.10 -39.24 6.26
CA CYS A 258 43.41 -40.21 7.30
C CYS A 258 42.98 -41.65 6.96
N THR A 259 42.42 -41.91 5.77
CA THR A 259 42.09 -43.27 5.32
C THR A 259 43.34 -44.03 4.85
N ASP A 260 44.22 -43.37 4.08
CA ASP A 260 45.40 -43.97 3.45
C ASP A 260 46.73 -43.31 3.87
N ALA A 261 46.91 -43.06 5.17
CA ALA A 261 48.12 -42.44 5.69
C ALA A 261 49.34 -43.38 5.56
N LYS A 262 50.04 -43.34 4.42
CA LYS A 262 51.28 -44.12 4.15
C LYS A 262 52.51 -43.58 4.90
N ASN A 263 52.52 -42.30 5.27
CA ASN A 263 53.61 -41.70 6.01
C ASN A 263 53.47 -42.01 7.51
N ALA A 264 54.49 -42.63 8.12
CA ALA A 264 54.48 -42.99 9.55
C ALA A 264 54.15 -41.80 10.47
N LYS A 265 54.60 -40.58 10.13
CA LYS A 265 54.30 -39.34 10.89
C LYS A 265 52.84 -38.90 10.75
N HIS A 266 52.22 -39.12 9.59
CA HIS A 266 50.80 -38.81 9.38
C HIS A 266 49.93 -39.88 10.05
N TRP A 267 50.37 -41.13 10.00
CA TRP A 267 49.66 -42.26 10.61
C TRP A 267 49.51 -42.07 12.13
N THR A 268 50.57 -41.69 12.84
CA THR A 268 50.50 -41.45 14.30
C THR A 268 49.53 -40.31 14.64
N LYS A 269 49.63 -39.17 13.96
CA LYS A 269 48.71 -38.03 14.16
C LYS A 269 47.26 -38.37 13.84
N CYS A 270 47.00 -39.06 12.73
CA CYS A 270 45.67 -39.54 12.40
C CYS A 270 45.13 -40.50 13.46
N ASN A 271 45.94 -41.43 13.97
CA ASN A 271 45.49 -42.37 14.98
C ASN A 271 45.18 -41.67 16.31
N SER A 272 46.03 -40.74 16.75
CA SER A 272 45.78 -39.90 17.93
C SER A 272 44.51 -39.07 17.79
N CYS A 273 44.31 -38.42 16.63
CA CYS A 273 43.08 -37.67 16.37
C CYS A 273 41.85 -38.59 16.38
N LYS A 274 41.89 -39.73 15.68
CA LYS A 274 40.77 -40.68 15.63
C LYS A 274 40.42 -41.20 17.03
N GLN A 275 41.43 -41.53 17.84
CA GLN A 275 41.23 -41.99 19.21
C GLN A 275 40.62 -40.89 20.10
N LEU A 276 41.05 -39.63 19.92
CA LEU A 276 40.47 -38.49 20.64
C LEU A 276 39.01 -38.28 20.25
N VAL A 277 38.71 -38.22 18.95
CA VAL A 277 37.34 -38.02 18.43
C VAL A 277 36.45 -39.20 18.82
N HIS A 278 36.94 -40.43 18.70
CA HIS A 278 36.21 -41.62 19.12
C HIS A 278 35.90 -41.60 20.62
N THR A 279 36.89 -41.25 21.46
CA THR A 279 36.68 -41.10 22.91
C THR A 279 35.63 -40.03 23.19
N ALA A 280 35.71 -38.86 22.55
CA ALA A 280 34.73 -37.78 22.69
C ALA A 280 33.31 -38.23 22.28
N TYR A 281 33.18 -39.05 21.25
CA TYR A 281 31.89 -39.56 20.74
C TYR A 281 31.28 -40.69 21.59
N THR A 282 32.10 -41.48 22.28
CA THR A 282 31.67 -42.69 23.00
C THR A 282 31.63 -42.52 24.51
N HIS A 283 32.41 -41.58 25.07
CA HIS A 283 32.55 -41.39 26.51
C HIS A 283 32.11 -39.97 26.92
N PRO A 284 30.80 -39.73 27.19
CA PRO A 284 30.30 -38.40 27.55
C PRO A 284 30.91 -37.85 28.85
N SER A 285 31.31 -38.71 29.78
CA SER A 285 32.03 -38.33 31.02
C SER A 285 33.41 -37.73 30.74
N TRP A 286 34.12 -38.22 29.72
CA TRP A 286 35.39 -37.65 29.28
C TRP A 286 35.19 -36.24 28.72
N THR A 287 34.14 -36.04 27.92
CA THR A 287 33.79 -34.72 27.39
C THR A 287 33.49 -33.73 28.50
N GLN A 288 32.71 -34.13 29.51
CA GLN A 288 32.33 -33.26 30.62
C GLN A 288 33.51 -32.80 31.48
N THR A 289 34.59 -33.59 31.52
CA THR A 289 35.78 -33.31 32.33
C THR A 289 36.92 -32.77 31.46
N THR A 290 37.56 -33.66 30.71
CA THR A 290 38.76 -33.37 29.92
C THR A 290 38.43 -32.49 28.72
N GLY A 291 37.34 -32.79 28.00
CA GLY A 291 36.90 -31.98 26.86
C GLY A 291 36.64 -30.52 27.25
N LYS A 292 35.88 -30.31 28.32
CA LYS A 292 35.65 -28.96 28.87
C LYS A 292 36.93 -28.29 29.35
N ALA A 293 37.85 -29.02 29.99
CA ALA A 293 39.13 -28.45 30.42
C ALA A 293 40.00 -27.98 29.25
N ILE A 294 40.00 -28.74 28.13
CA ILE A 294 40.71 -28.36 26.90
C ILE A 294 40.08 -27.10 26.28
N VAL A 295 38.75 -27.02 26.17
CA VAL A 295 38.11 -25.83 25.59
C VAL A 295 38.22 -24.62 26.51
N LYS A 296 38.15 -24.81 27.83
CA LYS A 296 38.29 -23.72 28.83
C LYS A 296 39.68 -23.09 28.83
N GLY A 297 40.70 -23.87 28.53
CA GLY A 297 42.08 -23.38 28.46
C GLY A 297 42.48 -22.74 27.13
N MET A 298 41.54 -22.57 26.21
CA MET A 298 41.69 -21.74 25.02
C MET A 298 41.22 -20.31 25.35
N ARG A 299 41.98 -19.30 24.95
CA ARG A 299 41.53 -17.91 24.93
C ARG A 299 41.08 -17.55 23.52
N THR A 300 39.86 -17.06 23.41
CA THR A 300 39.31 -16.60 22.15
C THR A 300 39.27 -15.08 22.11
N SER A 301 39.56 -14.48 20.95
CA SER A 301 39.49 -13.04 20.73
C SER A 301 39.18 -12.72 19.26
N GLY A 302 38.93 -11.45 18.95
CA GLY A 302 38.46 -11.02 17.64
C GLY A 302 36.93 -11.04 17.58
N GLY A 303 36.38 -11.39 16.42
CA GLY A 303 34.95 -11.45 16.19
C GLY A 303 34.62 -11.27 14.72
N GLY A 304 33.41 -10.84 14.43
CA GLY A 304 33.01 -10.57 13.06
C GLY A 304 31.51 -10.40 12.91
N THR A 305 31.08 -10.35 11.67
CA THR A 305 29.66 -10.32 11.31
C THR A 305 29.41 -11.35 10.24
N SER A 306 28.31 -12.07 10.38
CA SER A 306 27.79 -12.91 9.32
C SER A 306 26.38 -12.43 9.00
N ARG A 307 26.15 -12.14 7.72
CA ARG A 307 24.92 -11.56 7.23
C ARG A 307 24.40 -12.38 6.07
N MET A 308 23.20 -12.90 6.25
CA MET A 308 22.38 -13.43 5.17
C MET A 308 21.34 -12.36 4.85
N SER A 309 21.39 -11.82 3.64
CA SER A 309 20.49 -10.75 3.22
C SER A 309 19.90 -11.03 1.85
N VAL A 310 18.68 -10.56 1.64
CA VAL A 310 18.08 -10.53 0.30
C VAL A 310 18.42 -9.18 -0.29
N ILE A 311 19.19 -9.20 -1.37
CA ILE A 311 19.62 -7.99 -2.08
C ILE A 311 18.74 -7.84 -3.31
N GLY A 312 18.16 -6.65 -3.49
CA GLY A 312 17.41 -6.33 -4.69
C GLY A 312 18.29 -6.39 -5.94
N MET A 313 17.67 -6.73 -7.07
CA MET A 313 18.34 -6.73 -8.37
C MET A 313 17.68 -5.76 -9.34
N ARG A 314 18.30 -5.58 -10.51
CA ARG A 314 17.80 -4.66 -11.55
C ARG A 314 16.33 -4.87 -11.90
N GLY A 315 15.83 -6.12 -11.86
CA GLY A 315 14.44 -6.44 -12.13
C GLY A 315 13.47 -5.76 -11.16
N ILE A 316 13.68 -5.89 -9.84
CA ILE A 316 12.76 -5.31 -8.85
C ILE A 316 12.78 -3.78 -8.87
N TYR A 317 13.94 -3.16 -9.13
CA TYR A 317 14.04 -1.70 -9.20
C TYR A 317 13.33 -1.14 -10.43
N ALA A 318 13.48 -1.79 -11.59
CA ALA A 318 12.77 -1.41 -12.81
C ALA A 318 11.24 -1.58 -12.62
N PHE A 319 10.82 -2.68 -11.99
CA PHE A 319 9.42 -2.91 -11.66
C PHE A 319 8.88 -1.82 -10.72
N CYS A 320 9.62 -1.49 -9.67
CA CYS A 320 9.26 -0.45 -8.71
C CYS A 320 9.09 0.93 -9.38
N TRP A 321 10.05 1.33 -10.23
CA TRP A 321 9.94 2.53 -11.05
C TRP A 321 8.72 2.50 -11.99
N ALA A 322 8.43 1.35 -12.61
CA ALA A 322 7.26 1.19 -13.47
C ALA A 322 5.95 1.44 -12.70
N VAL A 323 5.85 0.97 -11.46
CA VAL A 323 4.68 1.20 -10.60
C VAL A 323 4.55 2.67 -10.23
N LEU A 324 5.62 3.30 -9.75
CA LEU A 324 5.62 4.74 -9.42
C LEU A 324 5.21 5.58 -10.62
N LEU A 325 5.78 5.29 -11.80
CA LEU A 325 5.45 5.97 -13.04
C LEU A 325 4.00 5.73 -13.46
N SER A 326 3.50 4.49 -13.36
CA SER A 326 2.10 4.15 -13.66
C SER A 326 1.11 4.91 -12.77
N ILE A 327 1.41 5.05 -11.49
CA ILE A 327 0.58 5.80 -10.53
C ILE A 327 0.66 7.30 -10.87
N ALA A 328 1.85 7.85 -11.09
CA ALA A 328 2.03 9.24 -11.49
C ALA A 328 1.24 9.58 -12.78
N LEU A 329 1.29 8.71 -13.80
CA LEU A 329 0.52 8.89 -15.03
C LEU A 329 -0.99 8.86 -14.78
N SER A 330 -1.47 7.97 -13.91
CA SER A 330 -2.89 7.90 -13.54
C SER A 330 -3.34 9.21 -12.90
N LEU A 331 -2.53 9.76 -12.01
CA LEU A 331 -2.79 11.03 -11.32
C LEU A 331 -2.81 12.23 -12.29
N VAL A 332 -1.92 12.25 -13.28
CA VAL A 332 -1.92 13.28 -14.32
C VAL A 332 -3.21 13.23 -15.14
N VAL A 333 -3.68 12.03 -15.52
CA VAL A 333 -4.94 11.87 -16.27
C VAL A 333 -6.13 12.31 -15.43
N GLU A 334 -6.18 11.95 -14.16
CA GLU A 334 -7.25 12.39 -13.23
C GLU A 334 -7.25 13.91 -13.04
N TYR A 335 -6.08 14.51 -12.90
CA TYR A 335 -5.94 15.97 -12.80
C TYR A 335 -6.44 16.68 -14.08
N LEU A 336 -6.07 16.18 -15.26
CA LEU A 336 -6.57 16.72 -16.53
C LEU A 336 -8.09 16.56 -16.65
N ASP A 337 -8.63 15.42 -16.25
CA ASP A 337 -10.08 15.19 -16.23
C ASP A 337 -10.80 16.19 -15.31
N ALA A 338 -10.27 16.42 -14.10
CA ALA A 338 -10.80 17.42 -13.18
C ALA A 338 -10.72 18.85 -13.75
N ARG A 339 -9.62 19.18 -14.43
CA ARG A 339 -9.47 20.49 -15.09
C ARG A 339 -10.48 20.70 -16.22
N VAL A 340 -10.74 19.67 -17.03
CA VAL A 340 -11.75 19.71 -18.10
C VAL A 340 -13.14 19.92 -17.53
N ARG A 341 -13.46 19.32 -16.37
CA ARG A 341 -14.75 19.53 -15.68
C ARG A 341 -14.94 20.98 -15.26
N ARG A 342 -13.95 21.56 -14.58
CA ARG A 342 -14.04 22.93 -14.03
C ARG A 342 -14.23 24.01 -15.10
N ARG A 343 -13.85 23.73 -16.35
CA ARG A 343 -13.99 24.69 -17.45
C ARG A 343 -15.31 24.56 -18.22
N ARG A 344 -16.15 23.58 -17.93
CA ARG A 344 -17.46 23.52 -18.57
C ARG A 344 -18.33 24.59 -17.94
N PRO A 345 -18.87 25.54 -18.73
CA PRO A 345 -19.90 26.42 -18.22
C PRO A 345 -21.03 25.53 -17.69
N ALA A 346 -21.53 25.85 -16.49
CA ALA A 346 -22.73 25.21 -15.98
C ALA A 346 -23.78 25.25 -17.11
N PRO A 347 -24.46 24.13 -17.40
CA PRO A 347 -25.53 24.15 -18.39
C PRO A 347 -26.45 25.30 -18.01
N ARG A 348 -26.58 26.30 -18.88
CA ARG A 348 -27.48 27.44 -18.64
C ARG A 348 -28.88 26.86 -18.46
N LEU A 349 -29.31 26.69 -17.21
CA LEU A 349 -30.66 26.24 -16.86
C LEU A 349 -31.72 27.31 -17.21
N GLY A 350 -31.30 28.43 -17.79
CA GLY A 350 -32.14 29.54 -18.22
C GLY A 350 -32.53 29.53 -19.70
N GLN A 351 -32.56 28.39 -20.39
CA GLN A 351 -33.58 28.32 -21.45
C GLN A 351 -34.89 28.09 -20.71
N PRO A 352 -35.75 29.12 -20.55
CA PRO A 352 -37.07 28.89 -20.00
C PRO A 352 -37.63 27.74 -20.82
N PHE A 353 -38.07 26.70 -20.13
CA PHE A 353 -39.11 25.87 -20.69
C PHE A 353 -40.25 26.85 -20.89
N THR A 354 -40.31 27.51 -22.05
CA THR A 354 -41.55 28.05 -22.58
C THR A 354 -42.40 26.81 -22.73
N LEU A 355 -43.05 26.44 -21.63
CA LEU A 355 -44.33 25.79 -21.67
C LEU A 355 -45.14 26.76 -22.51
N LEU A 356 -45.17 26.49 -23.82
CA LEU A 356 -46.14 27.09 -24.71
C LEU A 356 -47.48 26.62 -24.14
N TYR A 357 -47.99 27.38 -23.16
CA TYR A 357 -49.41 27.41 -22.92
C TYR A 357 -50.00 27.79 -24.27
N PRO A 358 -50.81 26.93 -24.89
CA PRO A 358 -51.52 27.33 -26.09
C PRO A 358 -52.35 28.55 -25.71
N GLU A 359 -52.02 29.71 -26.27
CA GLU A 359 -52.67 31.00 -26.02
C GLU A 359 -54.10 31.08 -26.56
N ASP A 360 -54.62 29.98 -27.13
CA ASP A 360 -55.97 29.88 -27.68
C ASP A 360 -56.85 28.93 -26.85
N ALA A 361 -57.09 29.28 -25.58
CA ALA A 361 -58.28 28.81 -24.89
C ALA A 361 -59.42 29.81 -25.21
N PRO A 362 -60.44 29.43 -26.01
CA PRO A 362 -61.59 30.29 -26.23
C PRO A 362 -62.28 30.55 -24.90
N ASN A 363 -62.57 31.83 -24.65
CA ASN A 363 -63.44 32.30 -23.58
C ASN A 363 -64.79 31.57 -23.69
N HIS A 364 -64.97 30.47 -22.97
CA HIS A 364 -66.28 29.90 -22.69
C HIS A 364 -66.67 30.34 -21.28
N GLY A 365 -67.43 31.42 -21.25
CA GLY A 365 -68.31 31.72 -20.14
C GLY A 365 -69.39 30.64 -20.00
N ASP A 366 -69.85 30.50 -18.77
CA ASP A 366 -71.06 29.80 -18.34
C ASP A 366 -71.09 28.28 -18.50
N THR A 367 -70.79 27.58 -17.39
CA THR A 367 -71.59 26.49 -16.78
C THR A 367 -70.77 25.95 -15.59
N ALA A 368 -71.11 26.32 -14.36
CA ALA A 368 -72.13 25.67 -13.53
C ALA A 368 -71.92 24.15 -13.41
N GLU A 369 -71.63 23.76 -12.16
CA GLU A 369 -71.98 22.47 -11.53
C GLU A 369 -71.61 21.18 -12.26
N ILE A 370 -70.76 20.36 -11.63
CA ILE A 370 -70.90 18.90 -11.43
C ILE A 370 -69.53 18.36 -11.01
N GLY A 371 -69.46 17.72 -9.83
CA GLY A 371 -68.29 16.93 -9.44
C GLY A 371 -67.74 17.14 -8.03
N ARG A 372 -68.55 17.60 -7.08
CA ARG A 372 -68.27 17.45 -5.63
C ARG A 372 -69.38 16.59 -5.02
N SER A 373 -69.27 15.29 -5.19
CA SER A 373 -70.12 14.32 -4.53
C SER A 373 -69.41 12.97 -4.52
N LEU A 374 -68.68 12.73 -3.42
CA LEU A 374 -68.59 11.43 -2.72
C LEU A 374 -67.71 11.65 -1.48
N LEU A 375 -68.34 11.47 -0.30
CA LEU A 375 -67.82 11.58 1.07
C LEU A 375 -68.11 12.90 1.81
N SER A 376 -69.40 13.23 1.92
CA SER A 376 -70.03 13.57 3.21
C SER A 376 -70.67 12.27 3.73
N ASP A 377 -70.54 11.93 5.02
CA ASP A 377 -71.52 12.32 6.04
C ASP A 377 -71.01 12.10 7.49
N PRO A 378 -71.74 12.53 8.54
CA PRO A 378 -71.28 13.44 9.59
C PRO A 378 -71.22 12.73 10.97
N ASP A 379 -70.68 13.36 12.02
CA ASP A 379 -71.54 13.96 13.04
C ASP A 379 -70.79 15.00 13.90
N GLU A 380 -71.49 16.12 14.11
CA GLU A 380 -71.63 16.89 15.35
C GLU A 380 -70.43 17.00 16.31
N ASN A 381 -69.88 18.21 16.47
CA ASN A 381 -70.50 19.23 17.32
C ASN A 381 -69.63 20.48 17.45
N ASP A 382 -70.33 21.60 17.49
CA ASP A 382 -69.95 22.93 17.97
C ASP A 382 -68.63 23.07 18.74
N SER A 383 -67.77 23.96 18.24
CA SER A 383 -67.43 25.17 19.01
C SER A 383 -66.58 26.13 18.18
N GLN A 384 -67.04 27.37 18.18
CA GLN A 384 -66.34 28.56 17.73
C GLN A 384 -64.93 28.62 18.32
N GLY A 385 -63.93 28.66 17.45
CA GLY A 385 -62.56 28.98 17.80
C GLY A 385 -61.88 29.58 16.57
N SER A 386 -61.83 30.90 16.52
CA SER A 386 -61.07 31.66 15.53
C SER A 386 -59.59 31.27 15.61
N ASN A 387 -59.15 30.34 14.77
CA ASN A 387 -57.74 30.08 14.54
C ASN A 387 -57.45 30.36 13.07
N SER A 388 -56.76 31.48 12.85
CA SER A 388 -56.04 31.76 11.62
C SER A 388 -55.03 30.63 11.38
N SER A 389 -55.42 29.61 10.61
CA SER A 389 -54.50 28.62 10.07
C SER A 389 -53.67 29.30 8.98
N VAL A 390 -52.58 29.92 9.41
CA VAL A 390 -51.46 30.24 8.51
C VAL A 390 -51.00 28.90 7.95
N ASP A 391 -51.23 28.66 6.66
CA ASP A 391 -50.62 27.59 5.89
C ASP A 391 -49.10 27.76 5.95
N GLN A 392 -48.49 27.25 7.03
CA GLN A 392 -47.05 27.18 7.15
C GLN A 392 -46.54 26.23 6.07
N PRO A 393 -45.64 26.68 5.19
CA PRO A 393 -45.20 25.89 4.06
C PRO A 393 -44.53 24.63 4.59
N ALA A 394 -44.98 23.46 4.12
CA ALA A 394 -44.41 22.15 4.47
C ALA A 394 -42.88 22.10 4.27
N ALA A 395 -42.32 22.99 3.43
CA ALA A 395 -40.88 23.18 3.25
C ALA A 395 -40.12 23.53 4.55
N ALA A 396 -40.73 24.28 5.48
CA ALA A 396 -40.09 24.67 6.75
C ALA A 396 -39.98 23.48 7.74
N VAL A 397 -40.84 22.47 7.62
CA VAL A 397 -40.81 21.28 8.50
C VAL A 397 -39.75 20.28 8.02
N TYR A 398 -39.50 20.18 6.71
CA TYR A 398 -38.43 19.35 6.17
C TYR A 398 -37.03 19.91 6.47
N SER A 399 -36.85 21.24 6.45
CA SER A 399 -35.56 21.85 6.78
C SER A 399 -35.17 21.67 8.26
N LEU A 400 -36.15 21.73 9.18
CA LEU A 400 -35.91 21.57 10.61
C LEU A 400 -35.57 20.12 11.01
N ARG A 401 -36.18 19.11 10.36
CA ARG A 401 -35.84 17.70 10.57
C ARG A 401 -34.44 17.33 10.10
N LEU A 402 -33.99 17.91 8.97
CA LEU A 402 -32.60 17.73 8.51
C LEU A 402 -31.61 18.37 9.50
N PHE A 403 -31.94 19.52 10.09
CA PHE A 403 -31.10 20.18 11.09
C PHE A 403 -31.01 19.40 12.42
N GLN A 404 -32.11 18.81 12.89
CA GLN A 404 -32.11 18.06 14.15
C GLN A 404 -31.39 16.71 14.03
N GLN A 405 -31.36 16.12 12.84
CA GLN A 405 -30.53 14.95 12.55
C GLN A 405 -29.03 15.28 12.47
N ASP A 406 -28.63 16.54 12.24
CA ASP A 406 -27.21 16.91 12.17
C ASP A 406 -26.54 17.12 13.54
N VAL A 407 -27.30 17.40 14.61
CA VAL A 407 -26.74 17.65 15.96
C VAL A 407 -26.27 16.35 16.62
N THR A 408 -27.05 15.27 16.52
CA THR A 408 -26.72 13.97 17.12
C THR A 408 -25.56 13.26 16.42
N TRP A 409 -25.26 13.58 15.16
CA TRP A 409 -24.13 13.01 14.42
C TRP A 409 -22.85 13.85 14.51
N SER A 410 -22.93 15.07 15.04
CA SER A 410 -21.80 16.01 15.16
C SER A 410 -20.61 15.43 15.95
N TRP A 411 -20.87 14.74 17.07
CA TRP A 411 -19.80 14.12 17.85
C TRP A 411 -19.12 12.96 17.10
N MET A 412 -19.87 12.23 16.28
CA MET A 412 -19.34 11.10 15.50
C MET A 412 -18.35 11.59 14.44
N TYR A 413 -18.61 12.73 13.81
CA TYR A 413 -17.68 13.35 12.86
C TYR A 413 -16.35 13.79 13.49
N ARG A 414 -16.29 13.97 14.82
CA ARG A 414 -15.04 14.27 15.54
C ARG A 414 -14.37 13.02 16.10
N LEU A 415 -15.16 12.11 16.68
CA LEU A 415 -14.65 10.91 17.33
C LEU A 415 -14.07 9.92 16.31
N VAL A 416 -14.79 9.61 15.23
CA VAL A 416 -14.38 8.56 14.29
C VAL A 416 -13.03 8.88 13.62
N PRO A 417 -12.77 10.11 13.14
CA PRO A 417 -11.46 10.45 12.60
C PRO A 417 -10.35 10.46 13.64
N ALA A 418 -10.60 10.93 14.87
CA ALA A 418 -9.60 10.90 15.94
C ALA A 418 -9.20 9.46 16.28
N VAL A 419 -10.17 8.55 16.42
CA VAL A 419 -9.92 7.11 16.61
C VAL A 419 -9.18 6.52 15.42
N THR A 420 -9.50 6.97 14.20
CA THR A 420 -8.80 6.52 12.98
C THR A 420 -7.34 6.95 12.99
N VAL A 421 -7.03 8.22 13.28
CA VAL A 421 -5.64 8.71 13.39
C VAL A 421 -4.88 7.93 14.46
N PHE A 422 -5.50 7.73 15.63
CA PHE A 422 -4.89 6.98 16.72
C PHE A 422 -4.60 5.52 16.33
N THR A 423 -5.60 4.79 15.81
CA THR A 423 -5.44 3.39 15.40
C THR A 423 -4.45 3.21 14.26
N VAL A 424 -4.44 4.11 13.28
CA VAL A 424 -3.44 4.11 12.20
C VAL A 424 -2.04 4.38 12.75
N GLY A 425 -1.89 5.37 13.63
CA GLY A 425 -0.63 5.69 14.31
C GLY A 425 -0.08 4.50 15.10
N CYS A 426 -0.94 3.83 15.89
CA CYS A 426 -0.59 2.60 16.61
C CYS A 426 -0.19 1.46 15.67
N GLY A 427 -0.94 1.25 14.57
CA GLY A 427 -0.60 0.20 13.58
C GLY A 427 0.75 0.44 12.89
N ILE A 428 1.16 1.71 12.75
CA ILE A 428 2.46 2.09 12.18
C ILE A 428 3.60 1.93 13.21
N ALA A 429 3.39 2.42 14.42
CA ALA A 429 4.44 2.56 15.43
C ALA A 429 4.70 1.27 16.22
N LEU A 430 3.66 0.52 16.56
CA LEU A 430 3.79 -0.68 17.38
C LEU A 430 4.38 -1.84 16.59
N SER A 431 5.08 -2.74 17.27
CA SER A 431 5.55 -4.00 16.70
C SER A 431 4.36 -4.88 16.37
N THR A 432 4.01 -4.98 15.08
CA THR A 432 2.83 -5.72 14.58
C THR A 432 3.17 -7.12 14.12
N MET A 433 4.45 -7.39 13.87
CA MET A 433 4.92 -8.64 13.30
C MET A 433 6.14 -9.15 14.05
N GLN A 434 6.29 -10.47 14.13
CA GLN A 434 7.45 -11.11 14.74
C GLN A 434 7.99 -12.18 13.80
N ARG A 435 9.26 -12.07 13.45
CA ARG A 435 10.00 -13.16 12.82
C ARG A 435 10.42 -14.16 13.88
N GLN A 436 10.13 -15.42 13.64
CA GLN A 436 10.57 -16.55 14.44
C GLN A 436 11.43 -17.48 13.59
N ALA A 437 12.63 -17.79 14.06
CA ALA A 437 13.50 -18.77 13.43
C ALA A 437 13.36 -20.10 14.18
N LEU A 438 12.92 -21.14 13.49
CA LEU A 438 12.71 -22.49 13.99
C LEU A 438 13.62 -23.48 13.28
N GLY A 439 13.75 -24.67 13.86
CA GLY A 439 14.55 -25.76 13.34
C GLY A 439 15.86 -25.95 14.09
N ALA A 440 16.59 -27.00 13.72
CA ALA A 440 17.82 -27.40 14.39
C ALA A 440 18.88 -26.30 14.42
N ILE A 441 19.07 -25.58 13.30
CA ILE A 441 20.14 -24.58 13.16
C ILE A 441 19.86 -23.35 14.04
N PRO A 442 18.67 -22.71 14.02
CA PRO A 442 18.38 -21.60 14.93
C PRO A 442 18.47 -21.97 16.41
N ILE A 443 18.03 -23.17 16.79
CA ILE A 443 18.16 -23.67 18.17
C ILE A 443 19.63 -23.75 18.56
N LEU A 444 20.47 -24.40 17.73
CA LEU A 444 21.90 -24.49 17.99
C LEU A 444 22.58 -23.11 18.00
N LEU A 445 22.21 -22.21 17.09
CA LEU A 445 22.75 -20.84 17.07
C LEU A 445 22.37 -20.08 18.35
N GLN A 446 21.15 -20.22 18.83
CA GLN A 446 20.69 -19.57 20.05
C GLN A 446 21.34 -20.16 21.30
N ASP A 447 21.44 -21.49 21.38
CA ASP A 447 21.98 -22.18 22.56
C ASP A 447 23.51 -22.10 22.64
N VAL A 448 24.20 -22.11 21.49
CA VAL A 448 25.66 -22.12 21.44
C VAL A 448 26.22 -20.72 21.31
N LEU A 449 25.62 -19.87 20.49
CA LEU A 449 26.14 -18.53 20.26
C LEU A 449 25.43 -17.46 21.11
N GLY A 450 24.31 -17.80 21.76
CA GLY A 450 23.52 -16.82 22.53
C GLY A 450 22.69 -15.88 21.65
N PHE A 451 22.59 -16.13 20.34
CA PHE A 451 21.91 -15.21 19.42
C PHE A 451 20.45 -15.59 19.21
N SER A 452 19.54 -14.68 19.54
CA SER A 452 18.14 -14.80 19.14
C SER A 452 17.95 -14.28 17.72
N LEU A 453 17.66 -15.17 16.76
CA LEU A 453 17.27 -14.77 15.40
C LEU A 453 15.84 -14.18 15.35
N ASN A 454 15.11 -14.28 16.46
CA ASN A 454 13.78 -13.72 16.63
C ASN A 454 13.85 -12.19 16.68
N ARG A 455 13.07 -11.52 15.83
CA ARG A 455 13.03 -10.05 15.78
C ARG A 455 11.60 -9.58 15.57
N SER A 456 11.19 -8.60 16.35
CA SER A 456 9.90 -7.94 16.22
C SER A 456 10.01 -6.73 15.30
N TYR A 457 9.01 -6.52 14.47
CA TYR A 457 8.95 -5.46 13.48
C TYR A 457 7.66 -4.65 13.62
N SER A 458 7.80 -3.33 13.74
CA SER A 458 6.77 -2.35 13.38
C SER A 458 6.83 -2.03 11.89
N LEU A 459 5.80 -1.40 11.31
CA LEU A 459 5.81 -0.99 9.89
C LEU A 459 6.95 0.00 9.59
N VAL A 460 7.31 0.84 10.56
CA VAL A 460 8.46 1.76 10.44
C VAL A 460 9.77 0.99 10.40
N SER A 461 10.00 0.08 11.35
CA SER A 461 11.22 -0.74 11.37
C SER A 461 11.33 -1.61 10.13
N LEU A 462 10.20 -2.15 9.64
CA LEU A 462 10.12 -2.94 8.43
C LEU A 462 10.55 -2.13 7.21
N THR A 463 10.09 -0.87 7.12
CA THR A 463 10.53 0.08 6.10
C THR A 463 12.05 0.27 6.15
N ARG A 464 12.63 0.53 7.33
CA ARG A 464 14.09 0.71 7.46
C ARG A 464 14.87 -0.53 7.01
N VAL A 465 14.43 -1.72 7.42
CA VAL A 465 15.08 -2.99 7.07
C VAL A 465 15.08 -3.24 5.56
N THR A 466 14.05 -2.81 4.83
CA THR A 466 14.03 -2.94 3.36
C THR A 466 15.09 -2.09 2.64
N GLY A 467 15.66 -1.08 3.31
CA GLY A 467 16.73 -0.24 2.78
C GLY A 467 18.11 -0.51 3.39
N GLU A 468 18.25 -1.47 4.32
CA GLU A 468 19.50 -1.71 5.06
C GLU A 468 20.65 -2.24 4.19
N ALA A 469 20.37 -2.71 2.97
CA ALA A 469 21.40 -3.09 2.00
C ALA A 469 21.96 -1.88 1.22
N GLY A 470 21.34 -0.70 1.33
CA GLY A 470 21.79 0.53 0.69
C GLY A 470 21.59 0.57 -0.83
N GLY A 471 22.26 1.50 -1.51
CA GLY A 471 22.20 1.63 -2.96
C GLY A 471 20.77 1.81 -3.50
N TRP A 472 20.38 0.97 -4.46
CA TRP A 472 19.04 1.00 -5.06
C TRP A 472 17.94 0.41 -4.17
N ASP A 473 18.27 -0.31 -3.09
CA ASP A 473 17.27 -0.77 -2.11
C ASP A 473 16.61 0.40 -1.36
N LEU A 474 17.22 1.59 -1.38
CA LEU A 474 16.59 2.83 -0.92
C LEU A 474 15.31 3.18 -1.71
N LEU A 475 15.21 2.77 -2.99
CA LEU A 475 13.99 2.94 -3.78
C LEU A 475 12.86 2.03 -3.26
N LEU A 476 13.20 0.80 -2.86
CA LEU A 476 12.25 -0.14 -2.27
C LEU A 476 11.80 0.36 -0.89
N MET A 477 12.74 0.83 -0.07
CA MET A 477 12.45 1.49 1.21
C MET A 477 11.51 2.69 1.01
N GLY A 478 11.83 3.58 0.06
CA GLY A 478 11.02 4.75 -0.22
C GLY A 478 9.61 4.38 -0.68
N THR A 479 9.49 3.42 -1.59
CA THR A 479 8.18 2.96 -2.09
C THR A 479 7.39 2.29 -0.98
N PHE A 480 7.97 1.35 -0.25
CA PHE A 480 7.31 0.70 0.88
C PHE A 480 6.87 1.73 1.94
N GLY A 481 7.76 2.64 2.33
CA GLY A 481 7.48 3.69 3.30
C GLY A 481 6.37 4.63 2.87
N ILE A 482 6.36 5.06 1.60
CA ILE A 482 5.29 5.91 1.06
C ILE A 482 3.95 5.18 1.12
N PHE A 483 3.88 3.92 0.67
CA PHE A 483 2.60 3.22 0.52
C PHE A 483 2.04 2.62 1.82
N ILE A 484 2.91 2.26 2.76
CA ILE A 484 2.56 1.52 3.98
C ILE A 484 2.60 2.41 5.22
N VAL A 485 3.40 3.46 5.25
CA VAL A 485 3.56 4.34 6.41
C VAL A 485 3.00 5.72 6.13
N VAL A 486 3.59 6.45 5.17
CA VAL A 486 3.27 7.88 4.94
C VAL A 486 1.87 8.07 4.39
N GLY A 487 1.48 7.32 3.36
CA GLY A 487 0.17 7.43 2.71
C GLY A 487 -0.99 7.23 3.69
N PRO A 488 -1.04 6.11 4.43
CA PRO A 488 -2.06 5.87 5.46
C PRO A 488 -2.10 6.94 6.55
N ALA A 489 -0.94 7.35 7.08
CA ALA A 489 -0.86 8.39 8.11
C ALA A 489 -1.36 9.75 7.60
N LEU A 490 -0.90 10.18 6.42
CA LEU A 490 -1.31 11.44 5.82
C LEU A 490 -2.80 11.42 5.45
N ARG A 491 -3.31 10.30 4.93
CA ARG A 491 -4.74 10.13 4.65
C ARG A 491 -5.58 10.25 5.91
N ALA A 492 -5.18 9.60 6.99
CA ALA A 492 -5.89 9.66 8.27
C ALA A 492 -5.95 11.11 8.80
N LEU A 493 -4.82 11.82 8.73
CA LEU A 493 -4.73 13.23 9.14
C LEU A 493 -5.65 14.13 8.31
N LEU A 494 -5.64 13.98 6.97
CA LEU A 494 -6.50 14.78 6.10
C LEU A 494 -7.98 14.48 6.30
N CYS A 495 -8.36 13.22 6.51
CA CYS A 495 -9.73 12.86 6.87
C CYS A 495 -10.16 13.54 8.19
N ALA A 496 -9.27 13.58 9.18
CA ALA A 496 -9.53 14.30 10.43
C ALA A 496 -9.70 15.80 10.21
N LEU A 497 -8.81 16.42 9.42
CA LEU A 497 -8.90 17.85 9.09
C LEU A 497 -10.19 18.20 8.32
N ALA A 498 -10.61 17.33 7.40
CA ALA A 498 -11.83 17.52 6.60
C ALA A 498 -13.10 17.45 7.44
N LEU A 499 -13.12 16.58 8.45
CA LEU A 499 -14.30 16.32 9.27
C LEU A 499 -14.33 17.17 10.55
N ALA A 500 -13.20 17.73 11.00
CA ALA A 500 -13.11 18.55 12.21
C ALA A 500 -13.82 19.92 12.11
N ARG A 501 -14.45 20.26 10.98
CA ARG A 501 -15.05 21.58 10.67
C ARG A 501 -14.08 22.77 10.75
N VAL A 502 -12.78 22.52 10.91
CA VAL A 502 -11.74 23.57 10.93
C VAL A 502 -11.48 24.11 9.52
N THR A 503 -11.75 23.33 8.48
CA THR A 503 -11.51 23.75 7.08
C THR A 503 -12.61 24.71 6.61
N PRO A 504 -12.23 25.89 6.06
CA PRO A 504 -13.18 26.80 5.44
C PRO A 504 -13.88 26.13 4.25
N ASP A 505 -15.14 26.49 3.99
CA ASP A 505 -15.98 25.83 2.97
C ASP A 505 -15.34 25.85 1.59
N ARG A 506 -14.63 26.94 1.24
CA ARG A 506 -13.88 27.09 -0.02
C ARG A 506 -12.79 26.02 -0.21
N ALA A 507 -12.21 25.48 0.86
CA ALA A 507 -11.12 24.51 0.79
C ALA A 507 -11.59 23.05 0.78
N ARG A 508 -12.86 22.77 1.15
CA ARG A 508 -13.38 21.40 1.30
C ARG A 508 -13.34 20.57 0.01
N PRO A 509 -13.71 21.08 -1.18
CA PRO A 509 -13.61 20.32 -2.42
C PRO A 509 -12.16 19.96 -2.75
N GLY A 510 -11.22 20.88 -2.51
CA GLY A 510 -9.79 20.65 -2.68
C GLY A 510 -9.27 19.57 -1.73
N LEU A 511 -9.68 19.61 -0.47
CA LEU A 511 -9.30 18.62 0.53
C LEU A 511 -9.89 17.24 0.25
N ALA A 512 -11.14 17.15 -0.20
CA ALA A 512 -11.75 15.88 -0.63
C ALA A 512 -10.99 15.27 -1.82
N SER A 513 -10.60 16.09 -2.80
CA SER A 513 -9.74 15.65 -3.90
C SER A 513 -8.37 15.20 -3.43
N ALA A 514 -7.79 15.85 -2.42
CA ALA A 514 -6.50 15.46 -1.84
C ALA A 514 -6.60 14.13 -1.06
N ILE A 515 -7.69 13.89 -0.33
CA ILE A 515 -7.96 12.63 0.37
C ILE A 515 -8.07 11.49 -0.64
N ASP A 516 -8.82 11.68 -1.73
CA ASP A 516 -8.93 10.67 -2.80
C ASP A 516 -7.57 10.41 -3.46
N PHE A 517 -6.79 11.47 -3.72
CA PHE A 517 -5.44 11.39 -4.28
C PHE A 517 -4.47 10.60 -3.39
N ILE A 518 -4.38 10.96 -2.10
CA ILE A 518 -3.51 10.25 -1.13
C ILE A 518 -4.06 8.85 -0.86
N GLY A 519 -5.36 8.66 -1.05
CA GLY A 519 -5.99 7.36 -1.13
C GLY A 519 -5.27 6.40 -2.07
N ALA A 520 -4.78 6.87 -3.23
CA ALA A 520 -4.01 6.06 -4.17
C ALA A 520 -2.66 5.57 -3.60
N PHE A 521 -2.10 6.24 -2.59
CA PHE A 521 -0.86 5.89 -1.90
C PHE A 521 -1.07 5.11 -0.60
N CYS A 522 -2.29 4.68 -0.28
CA CYS A 522 -2.56 3.82 0.87
C CYS A 522 -2.79 2.39 0.40
N ALA A 523 -1.88 1.47 0.71
CA ALA A 523 -1.91 0.08 0.21
C ALA A 523 -1.98 -0.98 1.33
N TRP A 524 -2.67 -0.69 2.44
CA TRP A 524 -2.83 -1.64 3.55
C TRP A 524 -3.62 -2.89 3.16
N GLU A 525 -4.56 -2.77 2.24
CA GLU A 525 -5.27 -3.91 1.65
C GLU A 525 -4.32 -4.87 0.93
N VAL A 526 -3.34 -4.32 0.22
CA VAL A 526 -2.31 -5.08 -0.50
C VAL A 526 -1.31 -5.69 0.49
N LEU A 527 -0.94 -4.94 1.53
CA LEU A 527 -0.08 -5.43 2.61
C LEU A 527 -0.67 -6.64 3.33
N LEU A 528 -1.97 -6.64 3.62
CA LEU A 528 -2.62 -7.76 4.30
C LEU A 528 -2.51 -9.05 3.47
N VAL A 529 -2.75 -8.94 2.17
CA VAL A 529 -2.56 -10.06 1.23
C VAL A 529 -1.09 -10.49 1.16
N ALA A 530 -0.17 -9.53 1.04
CA ALA A 530 1.27 -9.82 0.97
C ALA A 530 1.77 -10.55 2.23
N ILE A 531 1.34 -10.13 3.42
CA ILE A 531 1.70 -10.78 4.69
C ILE A 531 1.12 -12.19 4.76
N ALA A 532 -0.14 -12.38 4.39
CA ALA A 532 -0.74 -13.71 4.34
C ALA A 532 0.05 -14.63 3.39
N MET A 533 0.41 -14.12 2.21
CA MET A 533 1.23 -14.85 1.25
C MET A 533 2.61 -15.21 1.84
N VAL A 534 3.34 -14.25 2.39
CA VAL A 534 4.67 -14.50 2.98
C VAL A 534 4.57 -15.48 4.14
N GLY A 535 3.57 -15.35 5.02
CA GLY A 535 3.36 -16.24 6.16
C GLY A 535 3.16 -17.71 5.75
N MET A 536 2.57 -17.96 4.58
CA MET A 536 2.38 -19.31 4.04
C MET A 536 3.61 -19.82 3.29
N LEU A 537 4.31 -18.95 2.57
CA LEU A 537 5.39 -19.34 1.66
C LEU A 537 6.72 -19.50 2.38
N MET A 538 7.00 -18.64 3.35
CA MET A 538 8.31 -18.59 4.00
C MET A 538 8.72 -19.88 4.69
N PRO A 539 7.85 -20.51 5.52
CA PRO A 539 8.24 -21.74 6.19
C PRO A 539 8.63 -22.82 5.19
N THR A 540 7.85 -22.94 4.10
CA THR A 540 8.10 -23.93 3.04
C THR A 540 9.39 -23.64 2.29
N ILE A 541 9.60 -22.42 1.81
CA ILE A 541 10.80 -22.05 1.05
C ILE A 541 12.04 -22.26 1.90
N THR A 542 12.03 -21.78 3.15
CA THR A 542 13.19 -21.87 4.04
C THR A 542 13.53 -23.31 4.43
N ASN A 543 12.51 -24.17 4.64
CA ASN A 543 12.71 -25.58 4.90
C ASN A 543 13.35 -26.35 3.72
N THR A 544 13.15 -25.87 2.48
CA THR A 544 13.81 -26.49 1.30
C THR A 544 15.26 -26.08 1.10
N ILE A 545 15.75 -25.03 1.77
CA ILE A 545 17.13 -24.55 1.61
C ILE A 545 18.12 -25.58 2.17
N LEU A 546 17.78 -26.20 3.30
CA LEU A 546 18.61 -27.19 3.98
C LEU A 546 17.74 -28.36 4.41
N HIS A 547 17.76 -29.46 3.65
CA HIS A 547 17.08 -30.69 4.01
C HIS A 547 18.10 -31.77 4.35
N LYS A 548 18.22 -32.08 5.64
CA LYS A 548 19.10 -33.13 6.18
C LYS A 548 18.35 -33.90 7.24
N SER A 549 18.35 -35.24 7.14
CA SER A 549 17.60 -36.12 8.06
C SER A 549 18.06 -35.98 9.52
N GLU A 550 19.31 -35.58 9.74
CA GLU A 550 19.90 -35.41 11.05
C GLU A 550 19.30 -34.23 11.82
N CYS A 551 18.68 -33.26 11.14
CA CYS A 551 18.03 -32.14 11.81
C CYS A 551 16.83 -32.57 12.67
N ALA A 552 16.20 -33.70 12.34
CA ALA A 552 15.12 -34.27 13.13
C ALA A 552 15.56 -34.75 14.52
N THR A 553 16.86 -35.00 14.75
CA THR A 553 17.34 -35.39 16.08
C THR A 553 17.45 -34.20 17.02
N VAL A 554 17.65 -32.99 16.49
CA VAL A 554 17.81 -31.75 17.28
C VAL A 554 16.49 -31.02 17.43
N SER A 555 15.66 -31.00 16.37
CA SER A 555 14.33 -30.40 16.40
C SER A 555 13.26 -31.48 16.15
N PRO A 556 12.93 -32.31 17.16
CA PRO A 556 12.01 -33.43 16.99
C PRO A 556 10.57 -32.98 16.66
N GLU A 557 10.19 -31.76 17.05
CA GLU A 557 8.83 -31.24 16.81
C GLU A 557 8.57 -30.92 15.33
N ASN A 558 9.53 -30.30 14.64
CA ASN A 558 9.35 -29.85 13.26
C ASN A 558 10.15 -30.67 12.23
N GLY A 559 11.23 -31.33 12.66
CA GLY A 559 12.16 -32.04 11.77
C GLY A 559 12.96 -31.15 10.81
N SER A 560 12.70 -29.84 10.79
CA SER A 560 13.32 -28.89 9.87
C SER A 560 14.72 -28.47 10.34
N CYS A 561 15.65 -28.34 9.40
CA CYS A 561 16.97 -27.78 9.69
C CYS A 561 16.90 -26.29 9.94
N PHE A 562 16.12 -25.60 9.11
CA PHE A 562 16.01 -24.16 9.11
C PHE A 562 14.64 -23.77 8.55
N GLU A 563 13.83 -23.12 9.38
CA GLU A 563 12.48 -22.72 9.02
C GLU A 563 12.18 -21.35 9.61
N MET A 564 11.85 -20.38 8.75
CA MET A 564 11.49 -19.05 9.19
C MET A 564 9.98 -18.90 9.17
N LYS A 565 9.39 -18.69 10.34
CA LYS A 565 7.97 -18.36 10.50
C LYS A 565 7.80 -16.87 10.70
N TYR A 566 6.72 -16.35 10.10
CA TYR A 566 6.30 -14.98 10.31
C TYR A 566 5.00 -15.00 11.10
N VAL A 567 5.09 -14.57 12.36
CA VAL A 567 3.95 -14.58 13.28
C VAL A 567 3.39 -13.17 13.36
N LEU A 568 2.09 -13.05 13.12
CA LEU A 568 1.36 -11.80 13.29
C LEU A 568 1.11 -11.59 14.79
N GLY A 569 1.56 -10.45 15.32
CA GLY A 569 1.28 -10.08 16.70
C GLY A 569 -0.17 -9.65 16.89
N ASN A 570 -0.68 -9.69 18.12
CA ASN A 570 -2.04 -9.20 18.44
C ASN A 570 -2.24 -7.72 18.04
N THR A 571 -1.16 -6.95 18.09
CA THR A 571 -1.08 -5.55 17.63
C THR A 571 -1.30 -5.39 16.12
N PHE A 572 -1.16 -6.44 15.30
CA PHE A 572 -1.52 -6.41 13.88
C PHE A 572 -3.01 -6.09 13.67
N GLY A 573 -3.85 -6.37 14.67
CA GLY A 573 -5.25 -5.94 14.68
C GLY A 573 -5.42 -4.43 14.46
N PHE A 574 -4.49 -3.58 14.93
CA PHE A 574 -4.52 -2.14 14.67
C PHE A 574 -4.37 -1.78 13.19
N VAL A 575 -3.60 -2.56 12.42
CA VAL A 575 -3.47 -2.36 10.96
C VAL A 575 -4.78 -2.71 10.26
N VAL A 576 -5.41 -3.83 10.63
CA VAL A 576 -6.68 -4.26 10.04
C VAL A 576 -7.81 -3.29 10.40
N VAL A 577 -8.00 -3.01 11.70
CA VAL A 577 -9.04 -2.10 12.18
C VAL A 577 -8.80 -0.68 11.69
N GLY A 578 -7.55 -0.19 11.78
CA GLY A 578 -7.19 1.14 11.27
C GLY A 578 -7.43 1.26 9.77
N GLY A 579 -7.16 0.21 8.98
CA GLY A 579 -7.45 0.19 7.54
C GLY A 579 -8.94 0.29 7.23
N ILE A 580 -9.78 -0.47 7.95
CA ILE A 580 -11.25 -0.40 7.81
C ILE A 580 -11.76 0.99 8.22
N LEU A 581 -11.33 1.50 9.37
CA LEU A 581 -11.68 2.84 9.85
C LEU A 581 -11.25 3.94 8.87
N LEU A 582 -10.08 3.80 8.25
CA LEU A 582 -9.58 4.73 7.25
C LEU A 582 -10.44 4.74 5.98
N LEU A 583 -10.95 3.58 5.54
CA LEU A 583 -11.91 3.51 4.43
C LEU A 583 -13.25 4.17 4.78
N VAL A 584 -13.77 3.90 5.96
CA VAL A 584 -15.04 4.48 6.45
C VAL A 584 -14.93 6.00 6.55
N THR A 585 -13.89 6.50 7.24
CA THR A 585 -13.67 7.95 7.40
C THR A 585 -13.43 8.67 6.08
N SER A 586 -12.68 8.06 5.16
CA SER A 586 -12.48 8.63 3.83
C SER A 586 -13.80 8.73 3.05
N SER A 587 -14.62 7.68 3.09
CA SER A 587 -15.95 7.68 2.46
C SER A 587 -16.84 8.79 3.04
N MET A 588 -16.83 8.95 4.37
CA MET A 588 -17.55 10.04 5.03
C MET A 588 -17.02 11.42 4.60
N ALA A 589 -15.70 11.65 4.66
CA ALA A 589 -15.09 12.92 4.28
C ALA A 589 -15.40 13.31 2.83
N VAL A 590 -15.34 12.36 1.90
CA VAL A 590 -15.66 12.58 0.48
C VAL A 590 -17.15 12.85 0.28
N ARG A 591 -18.05 12.15 1.00
CA ARG A 591 -19.50 12.42 0.93
C ARG A 591 -19.84 13.81 1.44
N VAL A 592 -19.25 14.21 2.56
CA VAL A 592 -19.41 15.57 3.11
C VAL A 592 -18.92 16.60 2.10
N GLY A 593 -17.71 16.43 1.56
CA GLY A 593 -17.15 17.33 0.55
C GLY A 593 -18.05 17.50 -0.69
N ARG A 594 -18.64 16.40 -1.20
CA ARG A 594 -19.57 16.46 -2.35
C ARG A 594 -20.89 17.13 -2.04
N LYS A 595 -21.43 16.96 -0.82
CA LYS A 595 -22.67 17.64 -0.41
C LYS A 595 -22.49 19.16 -0.44
N TYR A 596 -21.33 19.64 0.00
CA TYR A 596 -20.98 21.07 -0.07
C TYR A 596 -20.77 21.58 -1.51
N GLU A 597 -20.23 20.76 -2.40
CA GLU A 597 -20.09 21.13 -3.83
C GLU A 597 -21.45 21.32 -4.49
N ILE A 598 -22.42 20.44 -4.22
CA ILE A 598 -23.80 20.55 -4.76
C ILE A 598 -24.50 21.80 -4.22
N MET A 599 -24.44 22.05 -2.91
CA MET A 599 -25.08 23.22 -2.30
C MET A 599 -24.51 24.53 -2.84
N ARG A 600 -23.20 24.57 -3.10
CA ARG A 600 -22.55 25.74 -3.68
C ARG A 600 -23.03 26.02 -5.11
N ASP A 601 -23.18 24.97 -5.92
CA ASP A 601 -23.65 25.10 -7.30
C ASP A 601 -25.13 25.57 -7.34
N ASP A 602 -25.94 25.25 -6.32
CA ASP A 602 -27.33 25.72 -6.21
C ASP A 602 -27.39 27.22 -5.83
N ASP A 603 -26.60 27.67 -4.84
CA ASP A 603 -26.55 29.09 -4.43
C ASP A 603 -26.10 30.02 -5.58
N ASP A 604 -25.08 29.61 -6.36
CA ASP A 604 -24.57 30.40 -7.49
C ASP A 604 -25.62 30.53 -8.63
N ASN A 605 -26.65 29.66 -8.71
CA ASN A 605 -27.72 29.75 -9.72
C ASN A 605 -28.90 30.66 -9.30
N ASP A 606 -29.17 30.77 -8.00
CA ASP A 606 -30.31 31.55 -7.50
C ASP A 606 -30.00 33.07 -7.49
N GLU A 607 -28.74 33.46 -7.34
CA GLU A 607 -28.30 34.87 -7.41
C GLU A 607 -28.51 35.46 -8.82
N ASP A 608 -28.23 34.69 -9.87
CA ASP A 608 -28.46 35.11 -11.26
C ASP A 608 -29.95 35.15 -11.61
N THR A 609 -30.77 34.26 -11.03
CA THR A 609 -32.21 34.20 -11.32
C THR A 609 -32.97 35.35 -10.63
N THR A 610 -32.58 35.73 -9.43
CA THR A 610 -33.17 36.88 -8.71
C THR A 610 -32.75 38.22 -9.31
N ALA A 611 -31.50 38.36 -9.76
CA ALA A 611 -31.05 39.55 -10.50
C ALA A 611 -31.77 39.72 -11.85
N SER A 612 -32.13 38.61 -12.51
CA SER A 612 -32.86 38.63 -13.79
C SER A 612 -34.35 38.94 -13.64
N THR A 613 -34.96 38.60 -12.50
CA THR A 613 -36.42 38.78 -12.27
C THR A 613 -36.75 40.17 -11.70
N LEU A 614 -35.78 40.91 -11.19
CA LEU A 614 -35.93 42.32 -10.76
C LEU A 614 -35.71 43.34 -11.89
N GLY A 615 -35.52 42.88 -13.13
CA GLY A 615 -35.43 43.71 -14.33
C GLY A 615 -36.77 44.01 -14.98
N MET A 616 -37.82 44.38 -14.23
CA MET A 616 -39.01 45.03 -14.81
C MET A 616 -39.83 45.77 -13.74
N THR A 617 -39.36 46.93 -13.29
CA THR A 617 -40.19 48.15 -13.22
C THR A 617 -39.27 49.35 -13.16
N ASP A 618 -39.41 50.17 -14.18
CA ASP A 618 -38.81 51.49 -14.33
C ASP A 618 -39.46 52.43 -13.29
N TYR A 619 -38.78 52.66 -12.17
CA TYR A 619 -39.00 53.85 -11.33
C TYR A 619 -37.65 54.38 -10.90
N GLY A 620 -37.22 55.45 -11.56
CA GLY A 620 -36.03 56.20 -11.19
C GLY A 620 -36.17 56.79 -9.78
N VAL A 621 -35.28 56.38 -8.88
CA VAL A 621 -34.91 57.14 -7.70
C VAL A 621 -33.40 57.32 -7.73
N VAL A 622 -33.00 58.53 -8.09
CA VAL A 622 -31.62 59.00 -8.07
C VAL A 622 -31.19 59.13 -6.60
N TYR A 623 -30.33 58.22 -6.12
CA TYR A 623 -29.55 58.48 -4.92
C TYR A 623 -28.27 59.20 -5.33
N GLN A 624 -28.32 60.52 -5.19
CA GLN A 624 -27.17 61.41 -5.28
C GLN A 624 -26.31 61.20 -4.03
N ARG A 625 -25.18 60.50 -4.18
CA ARG A 625 -24.15 60.38 -3.14
C ARG A 625 -23.40 61.71 -3.08
N VAL A 626 -23.71 62.51 -2.06
CA VAL A 626 -22.90 63.65 -1.64
C VAL A 626 -21.55 63.12 -1.15
N MET A 627 -20.48 63.55 -1.82
CA MET A 627 -19.11 63.45 -1.32
C MET A 627 -18.92 64.68 -0.45
N ASP A 628 -18.74 64.49 0.85
CA ASP A 628 -18.21 65.52 1.73
C ASP A 628 -16.68 65.37 1.73
N ASP A 629 -16.04 66.39 1.16
CA ASP A 629 -14.65 66.74 1.37
C ASP A 629 -14.48 67.21 2.82
N ASP A 630 -13.55 66.61 3.56
CA ASP A 630 -12.95 67.25 4.73
C ASP A 630 -11.43 67.04 4.69
N ASP A 631 -10.77 68.16 4.44
CA ASP A 631 -9.34 68.40 4.54
C ASP A 631 -8.84 68.23 5.98
N VAL A 632 -7.73 67.51 6.17
CA VAL A 632 -6.80 67.77 7.28
C VAL A 632 -5.37 67.67 6.75
N GLU A 633 -4.72 68.83 6.71
CA GLU A 633 -3.32 69.09 6.38
C GLU A 633 -2.34 68.53 7.44
N GLU A 634 -1.12 68.21 6.96
CA GLU A 634 0.22 68.49 7.53
C GLU A 634 0.55 68.08 8.99
N GLU A 635 1.74 67.60 9.37
CA GLU A 635 3.13 67.74 8.87
C GLU A 635 4.02 66.64 9.55
N PRO A 636 5.32 66.51 9.19
CA PRO A 636 6.18 65.38 9.55
C PRO A 636 7.05 65.63 10.80
N SER A 637 7.57 64.56 11.41
CA SER A 637 8.77 64.69 12.25
C SER A 637 9.70 63.48 12.18
N ASN A 638 10.97 63.84 12.00
CA ASN A 638 12.17 63.03 11.89
C ASN A 638 12.60 62.38 13.21
N ALA A 639 13.45 61.36 13.04
CA ALA A 639 14.51 60.89 13.95
C ALA A 639 14.02 60.20 15.26
N THR A 640 14.66 59.16 15.80
CA THR A 640 16.12 58.96 15.96
C THR A 640 16.36 57.50 16.37
N GLU A 641 17.50 56.96 15.94
CA GLU A 641 18.49 56.18 16.73
C GLU A 641 18.02 55.18 17.80
N THR A 642 18.39 53.91 17.65
CA THR A 642 19.47 53.18 18.39
C THR A 642 18.81 52.01 19.14
N ASN A 643 19.39 50.85 19.41
CA ASN A 643 20.75 50.34 19.33
C ASN A 643 20.68 48.80 19.49
N ASN A 644 21.67 48.10 18.93
CA ASN A 644 22.48 47.03 19.55
C ASN A 644 21.81 46.00 20.47
N ASN A 645 21.91 44.69 20.25
CA ASN A 645 23.12 43.83 20.34
C ASN A 645 22.56 42.38 20.46
N ALA A 646 23.23 41.25 20.29
CA ALA A 646 24.55 40.80 19.87
C ALA A 646 24.41 39.25 19.77
N ARG A 647 24.87 38.62 18.68
CA ARG A 647 26.10 37.80 18.65
C ARG A 647 26.16 36.64 19.66
N ARG A 648 26.07 35.40 19.17
CA ARG A 648 27.07 34.37 19.53
C ARG A 648 27.10 33.21 18.51
N ASN A 649 28.23 33.11 17.83
CA ASN A 649 28.80 31.86 17.34
C ASN A 649 29.03 30.91 18.52
N SER A 650 28.85 29.61 18.28
CA SER A 650 29.75 28.59 18.81
C SER A 650 29.52 27.28 18.07
N ASP A 651 30.55 26.88 17.33
CA ASP A 651 30.88 25.49 17.06
C ASP A 651 30.85 24.67 18.35
N GLN A 652 30.35 23.43 18.30
CA GLN A 652 30.97 22.35 19.07
C GLN A 652 30.64 20.97 18.51
N VAL A 653 31.74 20.29 18.18
CA VAL A 653 31.94 18.85 18.06
C VAL A 653 31.93 18.22 19.46
N GLU A 654 31.33 17.04 19.61
CA GLU A 654 31.66 15.89 20.52
C GLU A 654 30.43 14.96 20.64
N THR A 655 30.42 13.74 20.10
CA THR A 655 30.86 12.43 20.66
C THR A 655 30.04 11.85 21.85
N ALA A 656 29.73 10.56 21.70
CA ALA A 656 29.49 9.51 22.72
C ALA A 656 28.15 9.57 23.51
N SER A 657 27.22 8.62 23.35
CA SER A 657 27.16 7.19 23.76
C SER A 657 26.29 7.00 25.01
N VAL A 658 25.23 6.18 24.90
CA VAL A 658 24.95 5.00 25.74
C VAL A 658 24.32 3.95 24.84
#